data_AF-A0A9P4XMA8-F1
#
_entry.id   AF-A0A9P4XMA8-F1
#
_cell.length_a   1.000
_cell.length_b   1.000
_cell.length_c   1.000
_cell.angle_alpha   90.00
_cell.angle_beta   90.00
_cell.angle_gamma   90.00
#
_symmetry.space_group_name_H-M   'P 1'
#
loop_
_entity.id
_entity.type
_entity.pdbx_description
1 polymer ?
#
loop_
_entity_poly.entity_id
_entity_poly.type
_entity_poly.pdbx_seq_one_letter_code
_entity_poly.pdbx_strand_id
1 'polypeptide(L)'
;MPSKVVDRILASPCPPSTEPGTILVETERVIIRRYLMSDAPALALAANHDQVASFMSDRFSSPYTIADAEAFIKRSVHDDDSAVYPHAAAILIKPGCPCNPSAIEPLLVGGIGTRPLEDILYRTWDLGYYLSPLVWRQGYGTEALSAFSRWAFETWPKLYRLQAQAYASNIASQKLLQKCGFELEGRGRGAVEKNAPNLQLFPTGLRSSAMAILPRLIGQSASRLCLRPATSLAARPFSSTAFRRYATPEHTGTRLIPTDEHFKQTGDVYGYPSRSEPSTTDKKPRDNSVEDRKVRHYTVNFGPQHPAAHGVLRLILELSGEEIIRADPHVGLLHRGTEKLIEYKTYLQALPYFDRLDYVSMMTNEQCFALAVEKLLNIEIPDRAKYIRTLFAEITRILNHLMSVLSHAMDVGALTPFLWGFEEREKLMEFYERVSGARFHAAYVRPGGVHQDIPIGLLDDIYQWATQFGDRIDETEEMLTDNRIWIERLRGVGVVSAADALNLSFSGVMLRGSGIPYDIRKNQPYDAYDKVEFDVPVGTNGDCYDRYLCRMEEFRQSLRIIHQCLNQMPAGPVRVEDYKIAPPPRAAMKENMEALIHHFLLYTKGYAVPPGETYSVMEAPKGEMGVFLVSDGSERPYRCHIRAPGFAHLGGFDHVAKGHLLADAVALIGTMDLVFGEVDR
;
A
#
# COMPACT_ATOMS: atom_id res chain seq x y z
N MET A 1 -5.43 37.40 -16.80
CA MET A 1 -6.22 36.46 -15.97
C MET A 1 -5.40 35.60 -14.99
N PRO A 2 -4.08 35.80 -14.74
CA PRO A 2 -3.42 35.22 -13.55
C PRO A 2 -3.31 36.16 -12.34
N SER A 3 -3.43 37.49 -12.50
CA SER A 3 -3.32 38.46 -11.39
C SER A 3 -4.46 38.36 -10.37
N LYS A 4 -5.71 38.12 -10.82
CA LYS A 4 -6.89 38.11 -9.94
C LYS A 4 -7.00 36.89 -9.00
N VAL A 5 -6.17 35.86 -9.17
CA VAL A 5 -6.17 34.66 -8.31
C VAL A 5 -5.21 34.83 -7.13
N VAL A 6 -4.11 35.55 -7.33
CA VAL A 6 -3.15 35.93 -6.27
C VAL A 6 -3.85 36.79 -5.21
N ASP A 7 -4.67 37.75 -5.65
CA ASP A 7 -5.46 38.64 -4.77
C ASP A 7 -6.44 37.90 -3.85
N ARG A 8 -6.98 36.75 -4.30
CA ARG A 8 -8.01 35.99 -3.54
C ARG A 8 -7.43 35.09 -2.46
N ILE A 9 -6.13 34.79 -2.49
CA ILE A 9 -5.49 33.92 -1.50
C ILE A 9 -4.88 34.74 -0.36
N LEU A 10 -4.37 35.95 -0.67
CA LEU A 10 -3.85 36.92 0.31
C LEU A 10 -4.95 37.64 1.12
N ALA A 11 -6.20 37.61 0.66
CA ALA A 11 -7.33 38.19 1.38
C ALA A 11 -7.87 37.25 2.49
N SER A 12 -7.36 37.39 3.71
CA SER A 12 -8.03 37.01 4.98
C SER A 12 -7.50 37.86 6.15
N PRO A 13 -8.25 38.03 7.25
CA PRO A 13 -8.95 39.24 7.64
C PRO A 13 -8.15 40.28 8.46
N CYS A 14 -6.82 40.18 8.53
CA CYS A 14 -5.98 41.18 9.18
C CYS A 14 -4.67 41.37 8.39
N PRO A 15 -4.52 42.43 7.57
CA PRO A 15 -3.19 42.83 7.13
C PRO A 15 -2.41 43.32 8.37
N PRO A 16 -1.24 42.75 8.72
CA PRO A 16 -0.37 43.38 9.70
C PRO A 16 -0.07 44.79 9.19
N SER A 17 -0.26 45.80 10.03
CA SER A 17 -0.17 47.22 9.68
C SER A 17 0.98 47.48 8.71
N THR A 18 0.67 48.16 7.60
CA THR A 18 1.64 48.52 6.54
C THR A 18 2.61 49.62 6.98
N GLU A 19 2.50 50.07 8.23
CA GLU A 19 3.32 51.14 8.78
C GLU A 19 4.79 50.71 8.92
N PRO A 20 5.74 51.53 8.46
CA PRO A 20 7.16 51.25 8.60
C PRO A 20 7.57 51.26 10.07
N GLY A 21 8.44 50.33 10.48
CA GLY A 21 8.91 50.20 11.87
C GLY A 21 8.04 49.35 12.80
N THR A 22 6.92 48.81 12.31
CA THR A 22 6.06 47.88 13.07
C THR A 22 6.81 46.61 13.48
N ILE A 23 6.72 46.25 14.76
CA ILE A 23 7.33 45.03 15.31
C ILE A 23 6.45 43.83 14.94
N LEU A 24 7.04 42.85 14.26
CA LEU A 24 6.37 41.62 13.85
C LEU A 24 6.52 40.53 14.90
N VAL A 25 7.74 40.36 15.42
CA VAL A 25 8.08 39.32 16.40
C VAL A 25 9.11 39.88 17.37
N GLU A 26 8.91 39.62 18.66
CA GLU A 26 9.84 40.00 19.71
C GLU A 26 10.17 38.78 20.57
N THR A 27 11.46 38.50 20.73
CA THR A 27 11.98 37.46 21.62
C THR A 27 12.79 38.09 22.75
N GLU A 28 13.41 37.27 23.61
CA GLU A 28 14.25 37.76 24.71
C GLU A 28 15.43 38.59 24.21
N ARG A 29 16.00 38.27 23.04
CA ARG A 29 17.22 38.92 22.52
C ARG A 29 17.07 39.58 21.16
N VAL A 30 16.07 39.19 20.36
CA VAL A 30 15.90 39.62 18.96
C VAL A 30 14.58 40.37 18.79
N ILE A 31 14.60 41.45 18.03
CA ILE A 31 13.42 42.17 17.54
C ILE A 31 13.38 42.03 16.02
N ILE A 32 12.28 41.53 15.49
CA ILE A 32 12.00 41.50 14.05
C ILE A 32 10.95 42.57 13.77
N ARG A 33 11.32 43.61 13.01
CA ARG A 33 10.41 44.72 12.63
C ARG A 33 10.49 45.02 11.14
N ARG A 34 9.49 45.71 10.59
CA ARG A 34 9.57 46.26 9.23
C ARG A 34 10.74 47.25 9.12
N TYR A 35 11.34 47.32 7.92
CA TYR A 35 12.46 48.23 7.65
C TYR A 35 12.05 49.70 7.80
N LEU A 36 12.99 50.51 8.28
CA LEU A 36 12.93 51.98 8.27
C LEU A 36 13.89 52.52 7.21
N MET A 37 13.62 53.70 6.66
CA MET A 37 14.54 54.33 5.70
C MET A 37 15.93 54.62 6.31
N SER A 38 15.99 54.83 7.63
CA SER A 38 17.24 54.97 8.39
C SER A 38 18.11 53.72 8.39
N ASP A 39 17.56 52.54 8.07
CA ASP A 39 18.28 51.27 8.09
C ASP A 39 19.13 51.06 6.82
N ALA A 40 18.97 51.89 5.79
CA ALA A 40 19.63 51.74 4.49
C ALA A 40 21.17 51.68 4.56
N PRO A 41 21.87 52.54 5.34
CA PRO A 41 23.33 52.48 5.44
C PRO A 41 23.82 51.19 6.11
N ALA A 42 23.11 50.73 7.15
CA ALA A 42 23.46 49.50 7.87
C ALA A 42 23.20 48.25 7.01
N LEU A 43 22.13 48.26 6.21
CA LEU A 43 21.83 47.21 5.25
C LEU A 43 22.91 47.13 4.15
N ALA A 44 23.32 48.28 3.60
CA ALA A 44 24.36 48.33 2.58
C ALA A 44 25.72 47.84 3.12
N LEU A 45 26.07 48.20 4.36
CA LEU A 45 27.29 47.73 5.01
C LEU A 45 27.26 46.19 5.21
N ALA A 46 26.14 45.65 5.71
CA ALA A 46 26.00 44.21 5.94
C ALA A 46 26.01 43.40 4.63
N ALA A 47 25.38 43.91 3.56
CA ALA A 47 25.32 43.26 2.26
C ALA A 47 26.67 43.23 1.53
N ASN A 48 27.51 44.26 1.71
CA ASN A 48 28.84 44.36 1.09
C ASN A 48 29.94 43.54 1.77
N HIS A 49 29.66 42.93 2.92
CA HIS A 49 30.66 42.08 3.57
C HIS A 49 30.92 40.83 2.69
N ASP A 50 32.19 40.55 2.34
CA ASP A 50 32.58 39.49 1.39
C ASP A 50 31.93 38.12 1.67
N GLN A 51 31.92 37.71 2.94
CA GLN A 51 31.33 36.45 3.37
C GLN A 51 29.79 36.40 3.28
N VAL A 52 29.12 37.55 3.25
CA VAL A 52 27.66 37.64 3.02
C VAL A 52 27.39 37.72 1.53
N ALA A 53 28.08 38.61 0.81
CA ALA A 53 27.91 38.85 -0.63
C ALA A 53 28.09 37.57 -1.48
N SER A 54 29.03 36.71 -1.08
CA SER A 54 29.28 35.41 -1.73
C SER A 54 28.10 34.43 -1.66
N PHE A 55 27.23 34.55 -0.65
CA PHE A 55 26.05 33.69 -0.48
C PHE A 55 24.72 34.40 -0.71
N MET A 56 24.73 35.66 -1.13
CA MET A 56 23.53 36.35 -1.58
C MET A 56 23.12 35.88 -2.97
N SER A 57 21.85 36.02 -3.33
CA SER A 57 21.38 35.78 -4.70
C SER A 57 21.80 36.92 -5.64
N ASP A 58 21.73 36.71 -6.96
CA ASP A 58 22.08 37.72 -7.98
C ASP A 58 21.16 38.96 -7.98
N ARG A 59 20.11 38.94 -7.14
CA ARG A 59 19.19 40.06 -6.94
C ARG A 59 19.80 41.19 -6.10
N PHE A 60 20.87 40.90 -5.37
CA PHE A 60 21.68 41.93 -4.71
C PHE A 60 22.85 42.27 -5.64
N SER A 61 22.88 43.52 -6.11
CA SER A 61 24.04 44.07 -6.82
C SER A 61 25.28 43.97 -5.92
N SER A 62 26.42 43.60 -6.51
CA SER A 62 27.71 43.60 -5.83
C SER A 62 28.67 44.46 -6.66
N PRO A 63 29.15 45.61 -6.17
CA PRO A 63 28.90 46.20 -4.85
C PRO A 63 27.47 46.74 -4.68
N TYR A 64 26.93 46.63 -3.47
CA TYR A 64 25.58 47.06 -3.10
C TYR A 64 25.59 48.50 -2.59
N THR A 65 24.96 49.43 -3.30
CA THR A 65 25.01 50.86 -2.94
C THR A 65 23.95 51.26 -1.91
N ILE A 66 24.13 52.41 -1.26
CA ILE A 66 23.10 52.97 -0.34
C ILE A 66 21.80 53.27 -1.11
N ALA A 67 21.91 53.71 -2.37
CA ALA A 67 20.75 53.92 -3.24
C ALA A 67 20.01 52.61 -3.53
N ASP A 68 20.73 51.49 -3.71
CA ASP A 68 20.12 50.16 -3.86
C ASP A 68 19.40 49.71 -2.58
N ALA A 69 19.98 50.00 -1.41
CA ALA A 69 19.36 49.74 -0.11
C ALA A 69 18.07 50.54 0.09
N GLU A 70 18.08 51.84 -0.23
CA GLU A 70 16.88 52.67 -0.18
C GLU A 70 15.80 52.20 -1.16
N ALA A 71 16.19 51.78 -2.37
CA ALA A 71 15.27 51.23 -3.35
C ALA A 71 14.65 49.90 -2.87
N PHE A 72 15.43 49.04 -2.24
CA PHE A 72 14.94 47.80 -1.63
C PHE A 72 13.94 48.07 -0.50
N ILE A 73 14.28 49.00 0.41
CA ILE A 73 13.40 49.36 1.53
C ILE A 73 12.10 49.98 1.01
N LYS A 74 12.15 50.87 0.02
CA LYS A 74 10.95 51.45 -0.62
C LYS A 74 10.03 50.38 -1.21
N ARG A 75 10.59 49.39 -1.92
CA ARG A 75 9.83 48.25 -2.47
C ARG A 75 9.23 47.36 -1.38
N SER A 76 9.92 47.19 -0.25
CA SER A 76 9.42 46.37 0.87
C SER A 76 8.30 47.04 1.67
N VAL A 77 8.18 48.37 1.61
CA VAL A 77 7.18 49.13 2.37
C VAL A 77 5.89 49.35 1.60
N HIS A 78 5.94 49.44 0.26
CA HIS A 78 4.77 49.83 -0.54
C HIS A 78 3.87 48.67 -0.97
N ASP A 79 4.15 47.41 -0.61
CA ASP A 79 3.37 46.22 -1.00
C ASP A 79 2.90 46.25 -2.47
N ASP A 80 3.75 46.78 -3.36
CA ASP A 80 3.49 46.73 -4.80
C ASP A 80 3.66 45.27 -5.26
N ASP A 81 2.77 44.77 -6.12
CA ASP A 81 2.80 43.39 -6.70
C ASP A 81 4.14 43.02 -7.40
N SER A 82 5.03 43.99 -7.57
CA SER A 82 6.39 43.81 -8.09
C SER A 82 7.47 43.58 -7.00
N ALA A 83 7.10 43.59 -5.72
CA ALA A 83 8.00 43.38 -4.60
C ALA A 83 8.49 41.93 -4.52
N VAL A 84 9.81 41.77 -4.53
CA VAL A 84 10.48 40.45 -4.58
C VAL A 84 10.26 39.63 -3.29
N TYR A 85 10.03 40.31 -2.16
CA TYR A 85 9.66 39.74 -0.87
C TYR A 85 8.64 40.68 -0.20
N PRO A 86 7.32 40.40 -0.31
CA PRO A 86 6.27 41.27 0.24
C PRO A 86 6.30 41.36 1.78
N HIS A 87 7.07 40.50 2.46
CA HIS A 87 7.16 40.48 3.93
C HIS A 87 8.60 40.59 4.43
N ALA A 88 9.40 41.46 3.80
CA ALA A 88 10.77 41.69 4.24
C ALA A 88 10.83 42.49 5.56
N ALA A 89 11.62 42.00 6.50
CA ALA A 89 11.78 42.56 7.84
C ALA A 89 13.25 42.62 8.25
N ALA A 90 13.57 43.62 9.06
CA ALA A 90 14.84 43.84 9.72
C ALA A 90 14.97 42.96 10.98
N ILE A 91 16.11 42.31 11.15
CA ILE A 91 16.49 41.61 12.38
C ILE A 91 17.37 42.55 13.21
N LEU A 92 16.93 42.90 14.40
CA LEU A 92 17.68 43.72 15.35
C LEU A 92 17.97 42.98 16.65
N ILE A 93 19.06 43.36 17.30
CA ILE A 93 19.44 42.88 18.63
C ILE A 93 19.08 43.91 19.68
N LYS A 94 18.44 43.45 20.76
CA LYS A 94 18.05 44.30 21.89
C LYS A 94 19.26 44.94 22.59
N PRO A 95 19.12 46.17 23.12
CA PRO A 95 20.15 46.78 23.96
C PRO A 95 20.39 45.92 25.21
N GLY A 96 21.65 45.79 25.65
CA GLY A 96 22.04 44.99 26.82
C GLY A 96 22.40 43.53 26.53
N CYS A 97 22.31 43.09 25.27
CA CYS A 97 22.82 41.78 24.84
C CYS A 97 24.37 41.80 24.72
N PRO A 98 25.07 40.65 24.78
CA PRO A 98 26.54 40.59 24.70
C PRO A 98 27.15 41.29 23.48
N CYS A 99 26.38 41.38 22.39
CA CYS A 99 26.80 41.97 21.12
C CYS A 99 26.40 43.44 20.98
N ASN A 100 25.63 43.96 21.95
CA ASN A 100 25.25 45.36 22.05
C ASN A 100 25.23 45.80 23.54
N PRO A 101 26.39 45.75 24.25
CA PRO A 101 26.44 45.91 25.70
C PRO A 101 26.26 47.37 26.17
N SER A 102 26.38 48.36 25.28
CA SER A 102 26.46 49.78 25.64
C SER A 102 25.57 50.72 24.80
N ALA A 103 24.62 50.20 24.02
CA ALA A 103 23.74 51.06 23.21
C ALA A 103 22.36 51.27 23.84
N ILE A 104 21.81 52.46 23.63
CA ILE A 104 20.42 52.83 23.95
C ILE A 104 19.46 52.30 22.86
N GLU A 105 19.96 52.09 21.63
CA GLU A 105 19.18 51.69 20.47
C GLU A 105 19.47 50.23 20.03
N PRO A 106 18.47 49.55 19.44
CA PRO A 106 18.63 48.20 18.92
C PRO A 106 19.53 48.19 17.66
N LEU A 107 20.46 47.24 17.59
CA LEU A 107 21.43 47.14 16.49
C LEU A 107 20.83 46.33 15.34
N LEU A 108 20.82 46.86 14.11
CA LEU A 108 20.45 46.10 12.91
C LEU A 108 21.54 45.11 12.55
N VAL A 109 21.16 43.84 12.43
CA VAL A 109 22.10 42.74 12.25
C VAL A 109 21.81 41.90 11.01
N GLY A 110 20.60 41.94 10.47
CA GLY A 110 20.28 41.17 9.26
C GLY A 110 18.89 41.44 8.73
N GLY A 111 18.50 40.62 7.76
CA GLY A 111 17.19 40.66 7.14
C GLY A 111 16.58 39.27 7.01
N ILE A 112 15.25 39.20 7.12
CA ILE A 112 14.46 38.00 6.89
C ILE A 112 13.22 38.35 6.10
N GLY A 113 12.79 37.48 5.18
CA GLY A 113 11.59 37.71 4.40
C GLY A 113 11.05 36.43 3.78
N THR A 114 9.77 36.47 3.43
CA THR A 114 9.07 35.38 2.73
C THR A 114 8.47 35.86 1.42
N ARG A 115 8.42 34.95 0.45
CA ARG A 115 7.84 35.17 -0.88
C ARG A 115 6.94 33.99 -1.24
N PRO A 116 5.72 34.20 -1.75
CA PRO A 116 4.92 33.11 -2.28
C PRO A 116 5.58 32.50 -3.53
N LEU A 117 5.65 31.17 -3.60
CA LEU A 117 6.05 30.46 -4.81
C LEU A 117 4.84 30.28 -5.75
N GLU A 118 5.14 30.11 -7.04
CA GLU A 118 4.13 29.85 -8.08
C GLU A 118 3.85 28.34 -8.16
N ASP A 119 3.42 27.73 -7.06
CA ASP A 119 2.90 26.36 -7.05
C ASP A 119 1.42 26.34 -7.44
N ILE A 120 0.93 25.20 -7.94
CA ILE A 120 -0.45 25.02 -8.47
C ILE A 120 -1.52 25.51 -7.48
N LEU A 121 -1.24 25.42 -6.18
CA LEU A 121 -2.16 25.79 -5.10
C LEU A 121 -1.72 27.05 -4.33
N TYR A 122 -0.59 27.67 -4.67
CA TYR A 122 -0.03 28.87 -4.01
C TYR A 122 0.08 28.76 -2.48
N ARG A 123 0.41 27.56 -1.96
CA ARG A 123 0.48 27.28 -0.51
C ARG A 123 1.91 27.12 0.02
N THR A 124 2.90 27.27 -0.87
CA THR A 124 4.32 27.12 -0.54
C THR A 124 5.01 28.47 -0.64
N TRP A 125 5.70 28.88 0.42
CA TRP A 125 6.43 30.16 0.43
C TRP A 125 7.93 29.91 0.60
N ASP A 126 8.74 30.65 -0.13
CA ASP A 126 10.20 30.66 -0.02
C ASP A 126 10.63 31.67 1.05
N LEU A 127 11.54 31.26 1.92
CA LEU A 127 12.07 32.02 3.03
C LEU A 127 13.55 32.34 2.75
N GLY A 128 13.85 33.63 2.68
CA GLY A 128 15.20 34.16 2.54
C GLY A 128 15.64 34.87 3.82
N TYR A 129 16.89 34.69 4.21
CA TYR A 129 17.48 35.45 5.32
C TYR A 129 18.98 35.67 5.11
N TYR A 130 19.51 36.71 5.75
CA TYR A 130 20.94 36.92 5.91
C TYR A 130 21.21 37.56 7.26
N LEU A 131 22.41 37.32 7.79
CA LEU A 131 22.88 37.85 9.07
C LEU A 131 24.30 38.35 8.92
N SER A 132 24.60 39.47 9.57
CA SER A 132 25.94 40.02 9.67
C SER A 132 26.90 39.03 10.36
N PRO A 133 28.16 38.92 9.90
CA PRO A 133 29.16 38.04 10.51
C PRO A 133 29.41 38.30 12.00
N LEU A 134 29.12 39.51 12.46
CA LEU A 134 29.27 39.94 13.86
C LEU A 134 28.52 39.04 14.86
N VAL A 135 27.45 38.38 14.42
CA VAL A 135 26.55 37.60 15.30
C VAL A 135 26.52 36.11 15.00
N TRP A 136 27.40 35.67 14.09
CA TRP A 136 27.47 34.27 13.72
C TRP A 136 27.91 33.42 14.91
N ARG A 137 27.39 32.20 14.99
CA ARG A 137 27.68 31.21 16.05
C ARG A 137 27.27 31.60 17.48
N GLN A 138 26.50 32.66 17.66
CA GLN A 138 26.02 33.13 18.97
C GLN A 138 24.53 32.81 19.22
N GLY A 139 23.86 32.10 18.31
CA GLY A 139 22.48 31.61 18.49
C GLY A 139 21.36 32.57 18.04
N TYR A 140 21.69 33.82 17.67
CA TYR A 140 20.68 34.79 17.21
C TYR A 140 19.94 34.34 15.94
N GLY A 141 20.64 33.68 15.01
CA GLY A 141 20.00 33.22 13.77
C GLY A 141 18.99 32.10 13.97
N THR A 142 19.24 31.17 14.89
CA THR A 142 18.28 30.10 15.23
C THR A 142 17.06 30.66 15.95
N GLU A 143 17.26 31.66 16.81
CA GLU A 143 16.18 32.35 17.52
C GLU A 143 15.29 33.13 16.55
N ALA A 144 15.89 33.96 15.69
CA ALA A 144 15.18 34.76 14.70
C ALA A 144 14.39 33.88 13.71
N LEU A 145 15.03 32.86 13.14
CA LEU A 145 14.40 31.99 12.13
C LEU A 145 13.27 31.14 12.73
N SER A 146 13.45 30.61 13.95
CA SER A 146 12.41 29.84 14.62
C SER A 146 11.21 30.70 15.03
N ALA A 147 11.45 31.93 15.48
CA ALA A 147 10.37 32.83 15.88
C ALA A 147 9.59 33.34 14.66
N PHE A 148 10.29 33.69 13.58
CA PHE A 148 9.68 34.15 12.34
C PHE A 148 8.89 33.06 11.60
N SER A 149 9.39 31.81 11.58
CA SER A 149 8.67 30.69 10.96
C SER A 149 7.36 30.37 11.70
N ARG A 150 7.34 30.42 13.04
CA ARG A 150 6.10 30.29 13.82
C ARG A 150 5.12 31.41 13.48
N TRP A 151 5.59 32.65 13.51
CA TRP A 151 4.77 33.82 13.18
C TRP A 151 4.16 33.72 11.78
N ALA A 152 4.91 33.23 10.79
CA ALA A 152 4.39 33.03 9.44
C ALA A 152 3.24 32.00 9.39
N PHE A 153 3.37 30.85 10.06
CA PHE A 153 2.28 29.87 10.08
C PHE A 153 1.06 30.34 10.89
N GLU A 154 1.26 31.14 11.93
CA GLU A 154 0.17 31.71 12.74
C GLU A 154 -0.59 32.81 12.01
N THR A 155 0.14 33.65 11.27
CA THR A 155 -0.44 34.80 10.56
C THR A 155 -1.19 34.36 9.30
N TRP A 156 -0.70 33.33 8.59
CA TRP A 156 -1.30 32.85 7.34
C TRP A 156 -1.81 31.41 7.48
N PRO A 157 -3.09 31.19 7.82
CA PRO A 157 -3.65 29.85 7.99
C PRO A 157 -3.70 29.01 6.71
N LYS A 158 -3.57 29.64 5.53
CA LYS A 158 -3.47 28.95 4.23
C LYS A 158 -2.04 28.53 3.86
N LEU A 159 -1.02 29.01 4.59
CA LEU A 159 0.37 28.63 4.40
C LEU A 159 0.56 27.18 4.87
N TYR A 160 0.86 26.29 3.94
CA TYR A 160 1.08 24.88 4.27
C TYR A 160 2.57 24.58 4.50
N ARG A 161 3.43 25.26 3.75
CA ARG A 161 4.85 24.92 3.66
C ARG A 161 5.73 26.16 3.52
N LEU A 162 6.78 26.22 4.33
CA LEU A 162 7.92 27.11 4.14
C LEU A 162 9.05 26.32 3.48
N GLN A 163 9.65 26.88 2.45
CA GLN A 163 10.85 26.38 1.80
C GLN A 163 11.98 27.38 2.02
N ALA A 164 13.21 26.92 2.12
CA ALA A 164 14.39 27.78 2.10
C ALA A 164 15.48 27.14 1.25
N GLN A 165 16.21 27.95 0.49
CA GLN A 165 17.28 27.50 -0.38
C GLN A 165 18.64 27.97 0.16
N ALA A 166 19.56 27.03 0.33
CA ALA A 166 20.95 27.34 0.69
C ALA A 166 21.92 26.81 -0.38
N TYR A 167 22.98 27.57 -0.66
CA TYR A 167 24.07 27.10 -1.51
C TYR A 167 24.78 25.89 -0.88
N ALA A 168 25.28 24.99 -1.74
CA ALA A 168 25.98 23.80 -1.28
C ALA A 168 27.26 24.06 -0.50
N SER A 169 27.97 25.13 -0.86
CA SER A 169 29.14 25.60 -0.13
C SER A 169 28.80 26.21 1.24
N ASN A 170 27.55 26.65 1.46
CA ASN A 170 27.13 27.27 2.72
C ASN A 170 26.61 26.24 3.74
N ILE A 171 27.54 25.48 4.31
CA ILE A 171 27.26 24.46 5.35
C ILE A 171 26.64 25.08 6.61
N ALA A 172 27.00 26.34 6.93
CA ALA A 172 26.49 27.02 8.12
C ALA A 172 24.98 27.29 8.03
N SER A 173 24.51 27.76 6.87
CA SER A 173 23.08 27.99 6.62
C SER A 173 22.27 26.69 6.64
N GLN A 174 22.78 25.62 6.00
CA GLN A 174 22.13 24.30 6.01
C GLN A 174 21.94 23.75 7.43
N LYS A 175 22.98 23.83 8.28
CA LYS A 175 22.90 23.40 9.68
C LYS A 175 21.96 24.27 10.52
N LEU A 176 21.87 25.56 10.22
CA LEU A 176 20.94 26.47 10.90
C LEU A 176 19.48 26.10 10.56
N LEU A 177 19.19 25.88 9.28
CA LEU A 177 17.87 25.45 8.80
C LEU A 177 17.44 24.12 9.45
N GLN A 178 18.33 23.13 9.47
CA GLN A 178 18.07 21.84 10.13
C GLN A 178 17.76 21.99 11.62
N LYS A 179 18.49 22.87 12.34
CA LYS A 179 18.20 23.16 13.75
C LYS A 179 16.84 23.81 13.98
N CYS A 180 16.34 24.56 12.99
CA CYS A 180 15.01 25.17 13.03
C CYS A 180 13.90 24.22 12.53
N GLY A 181 14.20 22.95 12.28
CA GLY A 181 13.24 21.92 11.89
C GLY A 181 13.05 21.74 10.39
N PHE A 182 13.82 22.43 9.55
CA PHE A 182 13.74 22.24 8.10
C PHE A 182 14.42 20.92 7.69
N GLU A 183 13.72 20.13 6.88
CA GLU A 183 14.24 18.87 6.35
C GLU A 183 14.82 19.06 4.95
N LEU A 184 15.88 18.33 4.64
CA LEU A 184 16.50 18.36 3.32
C LEU A 184 15.68 17.52 2.34
N GLU A 185 15.04 18.16 1.36
CA GLU A 185 14.19 17.46 0.39
C GLU A 185 14.90 17.11 -0.92
N GLY A 186 15.93 17.87 -1.32
CA GLY A 186 16.59 17.61 -2.59
C GLY A 186 17.89 18.37 -2.82
N ARG A 187 18.53 18.11 -3.97
CA ARG A 187 19.72 18.82 -4.46
C ARG A 187 19.49 19.26 -5.91
N GLY A 188 19.33 20.56 -6.14
CA GLY A 188 19.30 21.15 -7.48
C GLY A 188 20.72 21.26 -8.02
N ARG A 189 21.15 20.29 -8.84
CA ARG A 189 22.48 20.32 -9.48
C ARG A 189 22.48 21.32 -10.64
N GLY A 190 23.49 22.20 -10.70
CA GLY A 190 23.63 23.18 -11.78
C GLY A 190 22.54 24.26 -11.80
N ALA A 191 21.87 24.50 -10.67
CA ALA A 191 20.71 25.39 -10.61
C ALA A 191 21.09 26.89 -10.58
N VAL A 192 22.35 27.23 -10.24
CA VAL A 192 22.85 28.62 -10.17
C VAL A 192 24.27 28.70 -10.73
N GLU A 193 24.51 29.70 -11.56
CA GLU A 193 25.84 30.11 -12.01
C GLU A 193 26.18 31.46 -11.38
N LYS A 194 27.05 31.47 -10.37
CA LYS A 194 27.59 32.71 -9.77
C LYS A 194 29.10 32.58 -9.63
N ASN A 195 29.84 33.37 -10.41
CA ASN A 195 31.31 33.45 -10.43
C ASN A 195 32.08 32.11 -10.71
N ALA A 196 31.63 31.29 -11.70
CA ALA A 196 32.19 30.01 -12.23
C ALA A 196 31.49 28.70 -11.76
N PRO A 197 31.61 27.54 -12.45
CA PRO A 197 30.44 26.73 -12.80
C PRO A 197 29.95 25.72 -11.74
N ASN A 198 28.65 25.46 -11.79
CA ASN A 198 27.90 24.36 -11.15
C ASN A 198 27.77 24.41 -9.62
N LEU A 199 27.26 25.52 -9.08
CA LEU A 199 26.82 25.56 -7.69
C LEU A 199 25.50 24.77 -7.54
N GLN A 200 25.47 23.90 -6.54
CA GLN A 200 24.27 23.11 -6.22
C GLN A 200 23.43 23.86 -5.17
N LEU A 201 22.12 23.86 -5.36
CA LEU A 201 21.17 24.37 -4.37
C LEU A 201 20.60 23.24 -3.54
N PHE A 202 20.45 23.47 -2.24
CA PHE A 202 19.77 22.57 -1.32
C PHE A 202 18.40 23.18 -0.96
N PRO A 203 17.32 22.81 -1.65
CA PRO A 203 15.98 23.08 -1.16
C PRO A 203 15.72 22.30 0.13
N THR A 204 15.38 23.05 1.18
CA THR A 204 14.91 22.50 2.46
C THR A 204 13.45 22.91 2.68
N GLY A 205 12.64 22.02 3.25
CA GLY A 205 11.21 22.24 3.48
C GLY A 205 10.86 22.12 4.96
N LEU A 206 9.96 22.99 5.42
CA LEU A 206 9.31 22.93 6.74
C LEU A 206 7.78 22.91 6.52
N ARG A 207 7.12 21.87 7.02
CA ARG A 207 5.66 21.69 6.90
C ARG A 207 4.95 22.11 8.18
N SER A 208 3.73 22.63 8.07
CA SER A 208 2.92 23.05 9.21
C SER A 208 2.69 21.94 10.26
N SER A 209 2.62 20.67 9.83
CA SER A 209 2.45 19.51 10.73
C SER A 209 3.68 19.22 11.61
N ALA A 210 4.89 19.63 11.20
CA ALA A 210 6.12 19.39 11.95
C ALA A 210 6.27 20.30 13.18
N MET A 211 5.55 21.43 13.24
CA MET A 211 5.53 22.33 14.40
C MET A 211 4.50 21.95 15.48
N ALA A 212 3.71 20.89 15.29
CA ALA A 212 2.62 20.50 16.20
C ALA A 212 3.03 19.60 17.37
N ILE A 213 4.33 19.31 17.57
CA ILE A 213 4.83 18.40 18.62
C ILE A 213 5.19 19.20 19.89
N LEU A 214 4.18 19.58 20.68
CA LEU A 214 4.16 19.81 22.15
C LEU A 214 2.75 20.35 22.54
N PRO A 215 2.17 19.95 23.68
CA PRO A 215 0.76 19.58 23.78
C PRO A 215 -0.19 20.77 23.78
N ARG A 216 -1.16 20.77 22.85
CA ARG A 216 -2.39 21.57 23.00
C ARG A 216 -3.40 20.78 23.83
N LEU A 217 -3.72 21.35 25.00
CA LEU A 217 -4.79 20.96 25.89
C LEU A 217 -6.15 20.94 25.16
N ILE A 218 -6.93 19.93 25.51
CA ILE A 218 -8.29 19.62 25.04
C ILE A 218 -9.21 20.84 25.17
N GLY A 219 -9.99 21.11 24.11
CA GLY A 219 -11.12 22.04 24.12
C GLY A 219 -12.24 21.51 23.23
N GLN A 220 -13.21 20.85 23.85
CA GLN A 220 -14.47 20.45 23.24
C GLN A 220 -15.32 21.67 22.85
N SER A 221 -15.86 21.70 21.62
CA SER A 221 -17.15 22.33 21.33
C SER A 221 -17.63 21.96 19.92
N ALA A 222 -18.31 20.81 19.81
CA ALA A 222 -19.14 20.52 18.65
C ALA A 222 -20.45 21.32 18.76
N SER A 223 -20.55 22.42 18.02
CA SER A 223 -21.82 23.14 17.84
C SER A 223 -22.59 22.58 16.64
N ARG A 224 -23.75 21.98 16.96
CA ARG A 224 -24.83 21.58 16.05
C ARG A 224 -25.18 22.68 15.05
N LEU A 225 -25.36 22.32 13.79
CA LEU A 225 -26.17 23.09 12.85
C LEU A 225 -27.24 22.20 12.24
N CYS A 226 -28.47 22.50 12.66
CA CYS A 226 -29.72 21.99 12.11
C CYS A 226 -29.95 22.57 10.71
N LEU A 227 -30.35 21.74 9.75
CA LEU A 227 -31.17 22.18 8.62
C LEU A 227 -32.39 21.27 8.50
N ARG A 228 -33.54 21.94 8.47
CA ARG A 228 -34.90 21.39 8.46
C ARG A 228 -35.29 20.81 7.09
N PRO A 229 -36.37 20.01 7.02
CA PRO A 229 -36.76 19.23 5.86
C PRO A 229 -37.63 20.05 4.89
N ALA A 230 -37.63 19.66 3.61
CA ALA A 230 -38.62 20.10 2.63
C ALA A 230 -39.38 18.87 2.08
N THR A 231 -40.63 18.74 2.55
CA THR A 231 -41.77 18.06 1.90
C THR A 231 -42.23 18.92 0.71
N SER A 232 -42.84 18.48 -0.40
CA SER A 232 -43.55 17.26 -0.77
C SER A 232 -43.96 17.32 -2.26
N LEU A 233 -44.12 16.14 -2.87
CA LEU A 233 -45.17 15.74 -3.83
C LEU A 233 -45.33 16.45 -5.19
N ALA A 234 -45.10 15.67 -6.25
CA ALA A 234 -46.06 15.54 -7.36
C ALA A 234 -45.98 14.11 -7.92
N ALA A 235 -47.05 13.34 -7.71
CA ALA A 235 -47.28 12.03 -8.30
C ALA A 235 -48.19 12.17 -9.53
N ARG A 236 -47.94 11.38 -10.59
CA ARG A 236 -48.94 10.76 -11.51
C ARG A 236 -48.26 9.96 -12.64
N PRO A 237 -48.97 9.02 -13.33
CA PRO A 237 -48.63 7.61 -13.28
C PRO A 237 -48.36 6.95 -14.65
N PHE A 238 -47.89 5.69 -14.56
CA PHE A 238 -47.95 4.57 -15.50
C PHE A 238 -48.50 4.81 -16.93
N SER A 239 -47.69 4.43 -17.93
CA SER A 239 -48.18 3.54 -18.98
C SER A 239 -47.04 2.76 -19.63
N SER A 240 -47.23 1.45 -19.65
CA SER A 240 -46.55 0.41 -20.38
C SER A 240 -46.56 0.63 -21.89
N THR A 241 -45.44 0.39 -22.57
CA THR A 241 -45.44 -0.36 -23.84
C THR A 241 -44.08 -0.99 -24.07
N ALA A 242 -44.10 -2.30 -24.30
CA ALA A 242 -42.95 -3.11 -24.64
C ALA A 242 -42.42 -2.75 -26.04
N PHE A 243 -41.12 -2.54 -26.17
CA PHE A 243 -40.45 -2.60 -27.47
C PHE A 243 -40.37 -4.06 -27.90
N ARG A 244 -41.36 -4.47 -28.70
CA ARG A 244 -41.37 -5.75 -29.40
C ARG A 244 -40.18 -5.75 -30.37
N ARG A 245 -39.24 -6.67 -30.16
CA ARG A 245 -38.20 -7.04 -31.13
C ARG A 245 -38.88 -7.30 -32.48
N TYR A 246 -38.58 -6.48 -33.48
CA TYR A 246 -38.85 -6.84 -34.86
C TYR A 246 -37.92 -8.00 -35.21
N ALA A 247 -38.50 -9.17 -35.47
CA ALA A 247 -37.81 -10.23 -36.20
C ALA A 247 -37.52 -9.68 -37.61
N THR A 248 -36.23 -9.59 -37.94
CA THR A 248 -35.76 -9.34 -39.31
C THR A 248 -36.30 -10.46 -40.21
N PRO A 249 -36.93 -10.17 -41.36
CA PRO A 249 -37.30 -11.22 -42.29
C PRO A 249 -36.02 -11.87 -42.84
N GLU A 250 -35.83 -13.16 -42.57
CA GLU A 250 -34.81 -13.97 -43.24
C GLU A 250 -35.11 -13.97 -44.73
N HIS A 251 -34.33 -13.21 -45.50
CA HIS A 251 -34.41 -13.25 -46.95
C HIS A 251 -33.63 -14.49 -47.41
N THR A 252 -34.32 -15.62 -47.58
CA THR A 252 -33.76 -16.81 -48.25
C THR A 252 -33.57 -16.48 -49.72
N GLY A 253 -32.45 -15.85 -50.06
CA GLY A 253 -32.02 -15.66 -51.44
C GLY A 253 -31.82 -17.02 -52.09
N THR A 254 -32.43 -17.22 -53.26
CA THR A 254 -32.23 -18.42 -54.08
C THR A 254 -30.75 -18.58 -54.43
N ARG A 255 -30.13 -19.67 -53.97
CA ARG A 255 -28.75 -20.04 -54.31
C ARG A 255 -28.72 -20.62 -55.72
N LEU A 256 -28.11 -19.90 -56.67
CA LEU A 256 -27.84 -20.45 -58.00
C LEU A 256 -26.78 -21.54 -57.88
N ILE A 257 -27.13 -22.76 -58.29
CA ILE A 257 -26.20 -23.87 -58.45
C ILE A 257 -25.78 -23.87 -59.93
N PRO A 258 -24.49 -23.77 -60.26
CA PRO A 258 -24.04 -23.88 -61.64
C PRO A 258 -24.30 -25.30 -62.16
N THR A 259 -24.95 -25.41 -63.31
CA THR A 259 -25.46 -26.68 -63.84
C THR A 259 -24.46 -27.52 -64.62
N ASP A 260 -23.21 -27.07 -64.87
CA ASP A 260 -22.20 -27.90 -65.56
C ASP A 260 -20.74 -27.55 -65.17
N GLU A 261 -19.92 -28.57 -64.88
CA GLU A 261 -18.51 -28.44 -64.44
C GLU A 261 -17.49 -28.19 -65.58
N HIS A 262 -17.94 -27.97 -66.84
CA HIS A 262 -17.06 -27.93 -68.02
C HIS A 262 -17.24 -26.75 -68.99
N PHE A 263 -17.79 -25.62 -68.54
CA PHE A 263 -17.87 -24.43 -69.40
C PHE A 263 -16.55 -23.62 -69.41
N LYS A 264 -15.54 -24.12 -70.15
CA LYS A 264 -14.39 -23.33 -70.60
C LYS A 264 -14.65 -22.89 -72.05
N GLN A 265 -14.68 -21.59 -72.32
CA GLN A 265 -14.55 -21.09 -73.70
C GLN A 265 -13.12 -21.34 -74.17
N THR A 266 -12.95 -22.36 -75.00
CA THR A 266 -11.75 -22.59 -75.81
C THR A 266 -11.64 -21.48 -76.86
N GLY A 267 -10.42 -20.96 -77.03
CA GLY A 267 -10.11 -19.76 -77.80
C GLY A 267 -10.63 -19.73 -79.23
N ASP A 268 -10.93 -18.52 -79.68
CA ASP A 268 -11.36 -18.25 -81.05
C ASP A 268 -10.15 -18.11 -81.98
N VAL A 269 -10.27 -18.75 -83.15
CA VAL A 269 -9.20 -19.25 -84.04
C VAL A 269 -8.91 -18.31 -85.23
N TYR A 270 -9.57 -17.17 -85.34
CA TYR A 270 -9.37 -16.25 -86.47
C TYR A 270 -8.80 -14.90 -86.03
N GLY A 271 -7.47 -14.81 -86.11
CA GLY A 271 -6.68 -13.68 -85.66
C GLY A 271 -6.86 -12.39 -86.46
N TYR A 272 -7.07 -11.30 -85.73
CA TYR A 272 -6.62 -9.96 -86.09
C TYR A 272 -5.68 -9.45 -84.98
N PRO A 273 -4.46 -8.99 -85.30
CA PRO A 273 -3.43 -8.74 -84.31
C PRO A 273 -3.62 -7.38 -83.63
N SER A 274 -4.16 -7.37 -82.41
CA SER A 274 -4.10 -6.19 -81.55
C SER A 274 -2.70 -6.07 -80.94
N ARG A 275 -1.99 -5.01 -81.36
CA ARG A 275 -0.78 -4.41 -80.78
C ARG A 275 -0.35 -5.01 -79.43
N SER A 276 0.77 -5.72 -79.47
CA SER A 276 1.50 -6.20 -78.30
C SER A 276 2.10 -5.04 -77.52
N GLU A 277 1.62 -4.83 -76.29
CA GLU A 277 2.44 -4.30 -75.19
C GLU A 277 2.63 -5.42 -74.14
N PRO A 278 3.79 -5.44 -73.48
CA PRO A 278 4.46 -6.67 -73.11
C PRO A 278 3.84 -7.36 -71.89
N SER A 279 4.10 -8.66 -71.82
CA SER A 279 3.97 -9.51 -70.64
C SER A 279 4.34 -8.77 -69.34
N THR A 280 3.32 -8.26 -68.66
CA THR A 280 3.40 -7.87 -67.24
C THR A 280 2.95 -9.09 -66.44
N THR A 281 3.93 -9.97 -66.18
CA THR A 281 4.55 -10.17 -64.87
C THR A 281 3.60 -10.77 -63.85
N ASP A 282 4.02 -11.91 -63.26
CA ASP A 282 3.77 -12.28 -61.87
C ASP A 282 2.91 -11.26 -61.13
N LYS A 283 1.61 -11.53 -61.00
CA LYS A 283 0.87 -10.92 -59.90
C LYS A 283 1.38 -11.61 -58.63
N LYS A 284 2.56 -11.18 -58.17
CA LYS A 284 2.92 -11.24 -56.75
C LYS A 284 1.67 -10.79 -55.99
N PRO A 285 1.30 -11.47 -54.88
CA PRO A 285 0.18 -11.01 -54.06
C PRO A 285 0.41 -9.52 -53.85
N ARG A 286 -0.59 -8.69 -54.17
CA ARG A 286 -0.50 -7.24 -53.91
C ARG A 286 -0.01 -7.13 -52.46
N ASP A 287 1.02 -6.34 -52.20
CA ASP A 287 1.66 -6.09 -50.88
C ASP A 287 0.69 -5.50 -49.81
N ASN A 288 -0.63 -5.66 -49.99
CA ASN A 288 -1.71 -5.22 -49.12
C ASN A 288 -2.95 -6.13 -49.30
N SER A 289 -2.79 -7.45 -49.28
CA SER A 289 -3.89 -8.35 -48.89
C SER A 289 -4.35 -7.92 -47.49
N VAL A 290 -5.62 -7.60 -47.32
CA VAL A 290 -6.19 -7.24 -45.99
C VAL A 290 -6.00 -8.40 -45.01
N GLU A 291 -5.92 -9.63 -45.53
CA GLU A 291 -5.75 -10.89 -44.80
C GLU A 291 -4.40 -11.01 -44.07
N ASP A 292 -3.34 -10.30 -44.48
CA ASP A 292 -2.00 -10.40 -43.88
C ASP A 292 -1.63 -9.21 -42.97
N ARG A 293 -2.55 -8.29 -42.69
CA ARG A 293 -2.26 -7.15 -41.80
C ARG A 293 -2.23 -7.60 -40.34
N LYS A 294 -1.03 -7.60 -39.75
CA LYS A 294 -0.84 -7.78 -38.30
C LYS A 294 -1.70 -6.77 -37.53
N VAL A 295 -2.70 -7.27 -36.81
CA VAL A 295 -3.53 -6.47 -35.89
C VAL A 295 -2.59 -5.89 -34.82
N ARG A 296 -2.58 -4.56 -34.68
CA ARG A 296 -1.79 -3.91 -33.63
C ARG A 296 -2.58 -4.01 -32.31
N HIS A 297 -2.06 -4.79 -31.38
CA HIS A 297 -2.59 -4.89 -30.03
C HIS A 297 -2.22 -3.64 -29.22
N TYR A 298 -3.11 -3.23 -28.33
CA TYR A 298 -2.88 -2.13 -27.41
C TYR A 298 -2.39 -2.68 -26.07
N THR A 299 -1.22 -2.24 -25.64
CA THR A 299 -0.64 -2.64 -24.35
C THR A 299 -1.12 -1.69 -23.26
N VAL A 300 -1.86 -2.19 -22.27
CA VAL A 300 -2.26 -1.47 -21.07
C VAL A 300 -1.43 -1.94 -19.90
N ASN A 301 -0.86 -0.99 -19.15
CA ASN A 301 -0.16 -1.30 -17.90
C ASN A 301 -1.12 -1.05 -16.73
N PHE A 302 -1.60 -2.13 -16.13
CA PHE A 302 -2.27 -2.09 -14.86
C PHE A 302 -1.22 -1.87 -13.78
N GLY A 303 -1.10 -0.63 -13.33
CA GLY A 303 0.00 -0.21 -12.47
C GLY A 303 -0.12 -0.71 -11.03
N PRO A 304 0.99 -0.64 -10.26
CA PRO A 304 1.01 -0.99 -8.84
C PRO A 304 0.02 -0.19 -7.98
N GLN A 305 -0.31 1.03 -8.41
CA GLN A 305 -1.27 1.88 -7.74
C GLN A 305 -2.66 1.67 -8.36
N HIS A 306 -3.33 0.58 -8.00
CA HIS A 306 -4.70 0.29 -8.42
C HIS A 306 -5.48 -0.43 -7.31
N PRO A 307 -6.74 -0.04 -7.00
CA PRO A 307 -7.52 -0.67 -5.93
C PRO A 307 -7.65 -2.19 -6.07
N ALA A 308 -8.05 -2.67 -7.26
CA ALA A 308 -8.21 -4.10 -7.55
C ALA A 308 -6.90 -4.91 -7.60
N ALA A 309 -5.73 -4.27 -7.45
CA ALA A 309 -4.47 -4.98 -7.34
C ALA A 309 -4.19 -5.51 -5.91
N HIS A 310 -5.05 -5.20 -4.92
CA HIS A 310 -4.97 -5.65 -3.51
C HIS A 310 -3.54 -5.71 -2.95
N GLY A 311 -2.78 -4.65 -3.18
CA GLY A 311 -1.37 -4.60 -2.87
C GLY A 311 -0.59 -4.00 -4.03
N VAL A 312 0.44 -4.71 -4.49
CA VAL A 312 1.42 -4.16 -5.42
C VAL A 312 1.62 -5.16 -6.57
N LEU A 313 0.70 -5.13 -7.54
CA LEU A 313 0.78 -5.92 -8.77
C LEU A 313 0.99 -4.99 -9.97
N ARG A 314 1.90 -5.35 -10.86
CA ARG A 314 2.01 -4.73 -12.18
C ARG A 314 1.61 -5.74 -13.25
N LEU A 315 0.46 -5.56 -13.88
CA LEU A 315 -0.05 -6.47 -14.90
C LEU A 315 -0.01 -5.78 -16.26
N ILE A 316 0.81 -6.29 -17.19
CA ILE A 316 0.87 -5.80 -18.57
C ILE A 316 -0.12 -6.63 -19.39
N LEU A 317 -1.18 -6.00 -19.87
CA LEU A 317 -2.22 -6.63 -20.67
C LEU A 317 -2.08 -6.21 -22.13
N GLU A 318 -2.12 -7.18 -23.04
CA GLU A 318 -2.26 -6.94 -24.47
C GLU A 318 -3.71 -7.15 -24.88
N LEU A 319 -4.34 -6.07 -25.30
CA LEU A 319 -5.75 -6.03 -25.64
C LEU A 319 -5.95 -5.94 -27.16
N SER A 320 -6.98 -6.61 -27.65
CA SER A 320 -7.58 -6.37 -28.97
C SER A 320 -8.99 -5.83 -28.77
N GLY A 321 -9.12 -4.51 -28.81
CA GLY A 321 -10.34 -3.85 -28.34
C GLY A 321 -10.46 -4.00 -26.82
N GLU A 322 -11.43 -4.77 -26.36
CA GLU A 322 -11.68 -5.04 -24.93
C GLU A 322 -11.21 -6.43 -24.48
N GLU A 323 -10.94 -7.34 -25.43
CA GLU A 323 -10.55 -8.72 -25.15
C GLU A 323 -9.05 -8.83 -24.85
N ILE A 324 -8.71 -9.61 -23.82
CA ILE A 324 -7.34 -9.91 -23.41
C ILE A 324 -6.79 -11.04 -24.27
N ILE A 325 -5.68 -10.78 -24.96
CA ILE A 325 -4.97 -11.80 -25.75
C ILE A 325 -3.83 -12.43 -24.93
N ARG A 326 -3.15 -11.59 -24.15
CA ARG A 326 -2.00 -11.96 -23.33
C ARG A 326 -1.96 -11.10 -22.07
N ALA A 327 -1.63 -11.72 -20.95
CA ALA A 327 -1.41 -11.07 -19.67
C ALA A 327 -0.03 -11.46 -19.13
N ASP A 328 0.77 -10.47 -18.76
CA ASP A 328 2.10 -10.66 -18.16
C ASP A 328 2.13 -10.03 -16.76
N PRO A 329 1.95 -10.84 -15.69
CA PRO A 329 2.02 -10.38 -14.32
C PRO A 329 3.48 -10.21 -13.88
N HIS A 330 3.93 -8.96 -13.75
CA HIS A 330 5.21 -8.63 -13.13
C HIS A 330 5.07 -8.60 -11.61
N VAL A 331 5.76 -9.55 -10.97
CA VAL A 331 5.86 -9.72 -9.52
C VAL A 331 7.26 -9.36 -9.01
N GLY A 332 7.47 -9.39 -7.70
CA GLY A 332 8.75 -9.08 -7.04
C GLY A 332 8.82 -7.68 -6.43
N LEU A 333 7.75 -6.88 -6.51
CA LEU A 333 7.70 -5.54 -5.93
C LEU A 333 7.67 -5.59 -4.39
N LEU A 334 7.19 -6.70 -3.82
CA LEU A 334 7.17 -6.94 -2.38
C LEU A 334 8.20 -7.99 -1.93
N HIS A 335 9.14 -8.39 -2.79
CA HIS A 335 10.14 -9.40 -2.47
C HIS A 335 11.14 -8.86 -1.44
N ARG A 336 11.32 -9.60 -0.33
CA ARG A 336 12.17 -9.19 0.82
C ARG A 336 13.34 -10.14 1.06
N GLY A 337 13.52 -11.17 0.24
CA GLY A 337 14.52 -12.21 0.46
C GLY A 337 14.29 -12.98 1.76
N THR A 338 13.02 -13.29 2.08
CA THR A 338 12.60 -13.94 3.32
C THR A 338 13.27 -15.30 3.51
N GLU A 339 13.27 -16.14 2.47
CA GLU A 339 13.96 -17.44 2.48
C GLU A 339 15.45 -17.29 2.81
N LYS A 340 16.10 -16.24 2.31
CA LYS A 340 17.51 -15.99 2.58
C LYS A 340 17.76 -15.50 4.01
N LEU A 341 16.85 -14.71 4.56
CA LEU A 341 16.92 -14.27 5.95
C LEU A 341 16.73 -15.45 6.91
N ILE A 342 15.87 -16.41 6.58
CA ILE A 342 15.62 -17.61 7.38
C ILE A 342 16.91 -18.44 7.57
N GLU A 343 17.76 -18.57 6.54
CA GLU A 343 19.05 -19.29 6.62
C GLU A 343 20.01 -18.72 7.69
N TYR A 344 19.87 -17.44 8.04
CA TYR A 344 20.71 -16.79 9.05
C TYR A 344 20.10 -16.77 10.46
N LYS A 345 18.91 -17.34 10.65
CA LYS A 345 18.15 -17.33 11.91
C LYS A 345 17.96 -18.75 12.44
N THR A 346 17.72 -18.87 13.73
CA THR A 346 17.36 -20.17 14.33
C THR A 346 15.89 -20.50 14.02
N TYR A 347 15.48 -21.76 14.17
CA TYR A 347 14.09 -22.18 13.89
C TYR A 347 13.04 -21.31 14.61
N LEU A 348 13.25 -21.02 15.90
CA LEU A 348 12.34 -20.17 16.66
C LEU A 348 12.34 -18.70 16.19
N GLN A 349 13.50 -18.18 15.78
CA GLN A 349 13.62 -16.82 15.24
C GLN A 349 13.08 -16.70 13.81
N ALA A 350 13.06 -17.81 13.07
CA ALA A 350 12.55 -17.90 11.71
C ALA A 350 11.01 -17.96 11.66
N LEU A 351 10.36 -18.49 12.70
CA LEU A 351 8.90 -18.63 12.79
C LEU A 351 8.11 -17.36 12.40
N PRO A 352 8.43 -16.14 12.89
CA PRO A 352 7.64 -14.95 12.57
C PRO A 352 7.75 -14.48 11.12
N TYR A 353 8.64 -15.07 10.30
CA TYR A 353 8.59 -14.81 8.86
C TYR A 353 7.34 -15.44 8.25
N PHE A 354 6.91 -16.62 8.71
CA PHE A 354 5.73 -17.33 8.21
C PHE A 354 4.44 -16.55 8.45
N ASP A 355 4.31 -15.88 9.59
CA ASP A 355 3.20 -14.96 9.89
C ASP A 355 3.03 -13.80 8.91
N ARG A 356 4.12 -13.44 8.22
CA ARG A 356 4.22 -12.23 7.40
C ARG A 356 4.16 -12.51 5.90
N LEU A 357 4.16 -13.79 5.50
CA LEU A 357 4.02 -14.21 4.10
C LEU A 357 2.57 -13.96 3.67
N ASP A 358 1.67 -14.90 3.95
CA ASP A 358 0.24 -14.64 3.89
C ASP A 358 -0.20 -13.98 5.20
N TYR A 359 -0.18 -12.64 5.21
CA TYR A 359 -0.54 -11.83 6.37
C TYR A 359 -2.05 -11.81 6.68
N VAL A 360 -2.86 -12.58 5.94
CA VAL A 360 -4.27 -12.82 6.25
C VAL A 360 -4.45 -14.13 7.01
N SER A 361 -3.61 -15.14 6.74
CA SER A 361 -3.69 -16.47 7.36
C SER A 361 -2.44 -16.82 8.18
N MET A 362 -2.27 -16.10 9.29
CA MET A 362 -1.05 -16.14 10.11
C MET A 362 -0.81 -17.52 10.75
N MET A 363 -1.77 -18.01 11.55
CA MET A 363 -1.61 -19.26 12.32
C MET A 363 -1.44 -20.49 11.44
N THR A 364 -2.07 -20.50 10.26
CA THR A 364 -1.94 -21.58 9.28
C THR A 364 -0.53 -21.66 8.70
N ASN A 365 0.13 -20.52 8.49
CA ASN A 365 1.51 -20.48 8.03
C ASN A 365 2.48 -20.93 9.14
N GLU A 366 2.25 -20.46 10.37
CA GLU A 366 3.01 -20.94 11.54
C GLU A 366 2.87 -22.45 11.70
N GLN A 367 1.65 -22.98 11.55
CA GLN A 367 1.35 -24.40 11.65
C GLN A 367 2.07 -25.20 10.57
N CYS A 368 2.08 -24.75 9.31
CA CYS A 368 2.81 -25.42 8.24
C CYS A 368 4.32 -25.53 8.54
N PHE A 369 4.92 -24.45 9.05
CA PHE A 369 6.32 -24.47 9.50
C PHE A 369 6.54 -25.35 10.74
N ALA A 370 5.64 -25.29 11.72
CA ALA A 370 5.72 -26.12 12.92
C ALA A 370 5.68 -27.61 12.59
N LEU A 371 4.75 -28.03 11.72
CA LEU A 371 4.64 -29.41 11.25
C LEU A 371 5.90 -29.87 10.50
N ALA A 372 6.53 -28.98 9.71
CA ALA A 372 7.80 -29.28 9.03
C ALA A 372 8.90 -29.62 10.04
N VAL A 373 9.07 -28.76 11.04
CA VAL A 373 10.11 -28.89 12.07
C VAL A 373 9.81 -30.07 13.00
N GLU A 374 8.56 -30.29 13.37
CA GLU A 374 8.12 -31.43 14.21
C GLU A 374 8.37 -32.77 13.52
N LYS A 375 8.16 -32.85 12.21
CA LYS A 375 8.45 -34.04 11.40
C LYS A 375 9.94 -34.35 11.33
N LEU A 376 10.81 -33.33 11.28
CA LEU A 376 12.27 -33.52 11.33
C LEU A 376 12.77 -33.86 12.74
N LEU A 377 12.18 -33.27 13.77
CA LEU A 377 12.48 -33.57 15.17
C LEU A 377 11.95 -34.93 15.62
N ASN A 378 11.02 -35.53 14.87
CA ASN A 378 10.35 -36.78 15.20
C ASN A 378 9.70 -36.75 16.59
N ILE A 379 8.92 -35.70 16.84
CA ILE A 379 8.18 -35.49 18.10
C ILE A 379 6.67 -35.52 17.89
N GLU A 380 5.96 -36.07 18.86
CA GLU A 380 4.51 -36.01 18.92
C GLU A 380 4.04 -34.89 19.86
N ILE A 381 3.08 -34.11 19.37
CA ILE A 381 2.49 -32.99 20.12
C ILE A 381 1.36 -33.53 21.02
N PRO A 382 1.14 -32.94 22.22
CA PRO A 382 -0.01 -33.29 23.06
C PRO A 382 -1.36 -33.10 22.37
N ASP A 383 -2.34 -33.94 22.72
CA ASP A 383 -3.69 -33.88 22.12
C ASP A 383 -4.35 -32.51 22.29
N ARG A 384 -4.24 -31.88 23.46
CA ARG A 384 -4.81 -30.54 23.69
C ARG A 384 -4.25 -29.52 22.70
N ALA A 385 -2.94 -29.54 22.47
CA ALA A 385 -2.32 -28.62 21.52
C ALA A 385 -2.77 -28.86 20.07
N LYS A 386 -3.03 -30.12 19.68
CA LYS A 386 -3.62 -30.44 18.37
C LYS A 386 -5.02 -29.83 18.23
N TYR A 387 -5.90 -29.97 19.23
CA TYR A 387 -7.23 -29.36 19.21
C TYR A 387 -7.21 -27.82 19.21
N ILE A 388 -6.26 -27.21 19.94
CA ILE A 388 -6.09 -25.76 19.94
C ILE A 388 -5.65 -25.28 18.54
N ARG A 389 -4.68 -25.98 17.92
CA ARG A 389 -4.23 -25.66 16.56
C ARG A 389 -5.36 -25.80 15.55
N THR A 390 -6.15 -26.87 15.59
CA THR A 390 -7.29 -27.03 14.67
C THR A 390 -8.35 -25.96 14.89
N LEU A 391 -8.65 -25.59 16.14
CA LEU A 391 -9.60 -24.52 16.45
C LEU A 391 -9.13 -23.18 15.84
N PHE A 392 -7.89 -22.77 16.10
CA PHE A 392 -7.37 -21.50 15.57
C PHE A 392 -7.09 -21.54 14.06
N ALA A 393 -6.79 -22.71 13.48
CA ALA A 393 -6.67 -22.87 12.04
C ALA A 393 -8.01 -22.62 11.34
N GLU A 394 -9.13 -23.12 11.88
CA GLU A 394 -10.46 -22.87 11.30
C GLU A 394 -10.94 -21.43 11.56
N ILE A 395 -10.61 -20.82 12.70
CA ILE A 395 -10.82 -19.37 12.88
C ILE A 395 -10.01 -18.57 11.84
N THR A 396 -8.76 -18.97 11.58
CA THR A 396 -7.92 -18.36 10.54
C THR A 396 -8.54 -18.54 9.15
N ARG A 397 -9.16 -19.69 8.89
CA ARG A 397 -9.86 -19.97 7.64
C ARG A 397 -11.04 -19.04 7.44
N ILE A 398 -11.84 -18.83 8.48
CA ILE A 398 -12.93 -17.85 8.47
C ILE A 398 -12.37 -16.43 8.25
N LEU A 399 -11.32 -16.03 8.97
CA LEU A 399 -10.66 -14.72 8.78
C LEU A 399 -10.20 -14.49 7.33
N ASN A 400 -9.67 -15.54 6.68
CA ASN A 400 -9.19 -15.46 5.31
C ASN A 400 -10.33 -15.43 4.29
N HIS A 401 -11.31 -16.33 4.39
CA HIS A 401 -12.46 -16.30 3.49
C HIS A 401 -13.26 -15.01 3.65
N LEU A 402 -13.36 -14.42 4.85
CA LEU A 402 -13.97 -13.10 5.04
C LEU A 402 -13.19 -12.05 4.24
N MET A 403 -11.86 -12.03 4.33
CA MET A 403 -11.07 -11.09 3.52
C MET A 403 -11.24 -11.34 2.01
N SER A 404 -11.13 -12.60 1.57
CA SER A 404 -11.19 -13.00 0.18
C SER A 404 -12.53 -12.67 -0.48
N VAL A 405 -13.64 -13.18 0.07
CA VAL A 405 -14.99 -13.02 -0.51
C VAL A 405 -15.40 -11.56 -0.50
N LEU A 406 -15.12 -10.83 0.57
CA LEU A 406 -15.55 -9.45 0.72
C LEU A 406 -14.73 -8.49 -0.13
N SER A 407 -13.42 -8.71 -0.26
CA SER A 407 -12.56 -7.89 -1.13
C SER A 407 -12.89 -8.15 -2.60
N HIS A 408 -13.15 -9.41 -2.96
CA HIS A 408 -13.67 -9.75 -4.28
C HIS A 408 -15.03 -9.08 -4.56
N ALA A 409 -15.93 -9.06 -3.58
CA ALA A 409 -17.20 -8.35 -3.67
C ALA A 409 -17.00 -6.84 -3.91
N MET A 410 -16.07 -6.22 -3.17
CA MET A 410 -15.72 -4.80 -3.34
C MET A 410 -15.19 -4.51 -4.74
N ASP A 411 -14.30 -5.34 -5.26
CA ASP A 411 -13.69 -5.14 -6.59
C ASP A 411 -14.69 -5.18 -7.73
N VAL A 412 -15.69 -6.07 -7.62
CA VAL A 412 -16.78 -6.16 -8.59
C VAL A 412 -17.77 -5.01 -8.39
N GLY A 413 -17.88 -4.45 -7.18
CA GLY A 413 -18.59 -3.21 -6.88
C GLY A 413 -19.55 -3.24 -5.68
N ALA A 414 -19.66 -4.36 -4.97
CA ALA A 414 -20.51 -4.50 -3.79
C ALA A 414 -19.77 -4.08 -2.51
N LEU A 415 -20.09 -2.89 -1.99
CA LEU A 415 -19.39 -2.28 -0.86
C LEU A 415 -19.94 -2.67 0.53
N THR A 416 -21.22 -3.02 0.63
CA THR A 416 -21.86 -3.24 1.94
C THR A 416 -21.40 -4.53 2.65
N PRO A 417 -21.25 -5.69 1.98
CA PRO A 417 -20.84 -6.91 2.67
C PRO A 417 -19.45 -6.75 3.29
N PHE A 418 -18.57 -5.96 2.65
CA PHE A 418 -17.22 -5.72 3.14
C PHE A 418 -17.20 -5.10 4.53
N LEU A 419 -18.04 -4.10 4.78
CA LEU A 419 -18.12 -3.44 6.07
C LEU A 419 -18.70 -4.38 7.14
N TRP A 420 -19.72 -5.17 6.79
CA TRP A 420 -20.34 -6.13 7.71
C TRP A 420 -19.37 -7.22 8.14
N GLY A 421 -18.69 -7.86 7.19
CA GLY A 421 -17.77 -8.94 7.53
C GLY A 421 -16.48 -8.45 8.19
N PHE A 422 -16.08 -7.18 8.02
CA PHE A 422 -14.97 -6.60 8.80
C PHE A 422 -15.30 -6.41 10.27
N GLU A 423 -16.58 -6.21 10.64
CA GLU A 423 -17.00 -6.23 12.05
C GLU A 423 -16.76 -7.60 12.66
N GLU A 424 -17.15 -8.67 11.97
CA GLU A 424 -16.92 -10.05 12.43
C GLU A 424 -15.42 -10.38 12.47
N ARG A 425 -14.67 -9.87 11.49
CA ARG A 425 -13.21 -10.01 11.45
C ARG A 425 -12.53 -9.34 12.65
N GLU A 426 -13.05 -8.21 13.11
CA GLU A 426 -12.57 -7.50 14.31
C GLU A 426 -12.79 -8.32 15.58
N LYS A 427 -13.97 -8.93 15.74
CA LYS A 427 -14.28 -9.84 16.86
C LYS A 427 -13.32 -11.03 16.91
N LEU A 428 -12.99 -11.61 15.75
CA LEU A 428 -12.00 -12.68 15.65
C LEU A 428 -10.57 -12.22 15.99
N MET A 429 -10.19 -10.99 15.65
CA MET A 429 -8.89 -10.43 16.05
C MET A 429 -8.78 -10.20 17.56
N GLU A 430 -9.89 -9.92 18.25
CA GLU A 430 -9.91 -9.86 19.71
C GLU A 430 -9.53 -11.22 20.32
N PHE A 431 -9.99 -12.33 19.73
CA PHE A 431 -9.59 -13.67 20.16
C PHE A 431 -8.08 -13.90 19.97
N TYR A 432 -7.49 -13.39 18.89
CA TYR A 432 -6.04 -13.47 18.65
C TYR A 432 -5.27 -12.68 19.68
N GLU A 433 -5.75 -11.47 19.98
CA GLU A 433 -5.16 -10.59 20.99
C GLU A 433 -5.21 -11.22 22.37
N ARG A 434 -6.34 -11.83 22.76
CA ARG A 434 -6.47 -12.48 24.08
C ARG A 434 -5.53 -13.67 24.27
N VAL A 435 -5.24 -14.39 23.19
CA VAL A 435 -4.42 -15.61 23.24
C VAL A 435 -2.93 -15.33 23.09
N SER A 436 -2.56 -14.40 22.21
CA SER A 436 -1.16 -14.13 21.87
C SER A 436 -0.64 -12.78 22.38
N GLY A 437 -1.53 -11.83 22.67
CA GLY A 437 -1.21 -10.43 22.94
C GLY A 437 -1.09 -9.57 21.68
N ALA A 438 -1.23 -10.15 20.49
CA ALA A 438 -1.18 -9.43 19.21
C ALA A 438 -2.42 -9.73 18.36
N ARG A 439 -2.88 -8.73 17.61
CA ARG A 439 -4.10 -8.84 16.80
C ARG A 439 -3.92 -9.58 15.47
N PHE A 440 -2.71 -9.51 14.90
CA PHE A 440 -2.38 -10.16 13.61
C PHE A 440 -1.25 -11.18 13.77
N HIS A 441 0.00 -10.73 13.82
CA HIS A 441 1.17 -11.59 13.91
C HIS A 441 1.33 -12.12 15.33
N ALA A 442 0.91 -13.37 15.55
CA ALA A 442 0.73 -13.94 16.89
C ALA A 442 1.97 -14.66 17.44
N ALA A 443 2.82 -15.24 16.59
CA ALA A 443 3.92 -16.14 16.97
C ALA A 443 3.48 -17.21 18.00
N TYR A 444 2.26 -17.75 17.81
CA TYR A 444 1.54 -18.55 18.82
C TYR A 444 1.71 -20.05 18.62
N VAL A 445 1.51 -20.54 17.40
CA VAL A 445 1.82 -21.91 17.01
C VAL A 445 3.33 -22.02 16.84
N ARG A 446 3.96 -22.90 17.60
CA ARG A 446 5.42 -23.08 17.60
C ARG A 446 5.76 -24.54 17.37
N PRO A 447 6.95 -24.86 16.84
CA PRO A 447 7.43 -26.24 16.84
C PRO A 447 7.45 -26.79 18.28
N GLY A 448 6.76 -27.91 18.51
CA GLY A 448 6.53 -28.50 19.84
C GLY A 448 5.18 -28.17 20.47
N GLY A 449 4.20 -27.71 19.69
CA GLY A 449 2.83 -27.42 20.13
C GLY A 449 2.45 -25.94 20.10
N VAL A 450 2.02 -25.40 21.22
CA VAL A 450 1.48 -24.05 21.33
C VAL A 450 2.23 -23.25 22.39
N HIS A 451 2.40 -21.94 22.17
CA HIS A 451 3.15 -21.09 23.08
C HIS A 451 2.48 -20.93 24.45
N GLN A 452 1.20 -20.61 24.53
CA GLN A 452 0.50 -20.42 25.80
C GLN A 452 -0.87 -21.10 25.75
N ASP A 453 -1.39 -21.54 26.90
CA ASP A 453 -2.74 -22.09 26.93
C ASP A 453 -3.79 -20.98 26.74
N ILE A 454 -4.99 -21.38 26.39
CA ILE A 454 -6.13 -20.48 26.19
C ILE A 454 -6.48 -19.82 27.53
N PRO A 455 -6.71 -18.49 27.57
CA PRO A 455 -7.17 -17.82 28.79
C PRO A 455 -8.57 -18.27 29.21
N ILE A 456 -8.83 -18.23 30.51
CA ILE A 456 -10.11 -18.63 31.10
C ILE A 456 -11.26 -17.80 30.50
N GLY A 457 -12.35 -18.45 30.12
CA GLY A 457 -13.56 -17.82 29.55
C GLY A 457 -13.55 -17.65 28.03
N LEU A 458 -12.42 -17.80 27.34
CA LEU A 458 -12.39 -17.58 25.89
C LEU A 458 -13.22 -18.59 25.09
N LEU A 459 -13.30 -19.85 25.55
CA LEU A 459 -14.08 -20.88 24.87
C LEU A 459 -15.59 -20.53 24.82
N ASP A 460 -16.11 -19.93 25.90
CA ASP A 460 -17.49 -19.48 25.98
C ASP A 460 -17.76 -18.30 25.04
N ASP A 461 -16.80 -17.38 24.94
CA ASP A 461 -16.89 -16.22 24.05
C ASP A 461 -16.84 -16.64 22.57
N ILE A 462 -15.98 -17.60 22.21
CA ILE A 462 -15.93 -18.17 20.85
C ILE A 462 -17.25 -18.89 20.54
N TYR A 463 -17.84 -19.60 21.51
CA TYR A 463 -19.14 -20.24 21.33
C TYR A 463 -20.26 -19.22 21.08
N GLN A 464 -20.32 -18.14 21.87
CA GLN A 464 -21.30 -17.07 21.66
C GLN A 464 -21.16 -16.42 20.27
N TRP A 465 -19.94 -16.14 19.85
CA TRP A 465 -19.67 -15.62 18.51
C TRP A 465 -20.12 -16.60 17.42
N ALA A 466 -19.76 -17.89 17.54
CA ALA A 466 -20.09 -18.91 16.54
C ALA A 466 -21.62 -19.06 16.35
N THR A 467 -22.42 -18.93 17.41
CA THR A 467 -23.89 -18.96 17.30
C THR A 467 -24.48 -17.81 16.51
N GLN A 468 -23.85 -16.64 16.52
CA GLN A 468 -24.31 -15.43 15.82
C GLN A 468 -23.74 -15.33 14.41
N PHE A 469 -22.56 -15.90 14.17
CA PHE A 469 -21.87 -15.82 12.89
C PHE A 469 -22.61 -16.56 11.77
N GLY A 470 -23.39 -17.60 12.11
CA GLY A 470 -24.27 -18.29 11.14
C GLY A 470 -25.22 -17.32 10.44
N ASP A 471 -25.95 -16.50 11.21
CA ASP A 471 -26.87 -15.50 10.66
C ASP A 471 -26.16 -14.45 9.78
N ARG A 472 -24.92 -14.07 10.15
CA ARG A 472 -24.11 -13.11 9.38
C ARG A 472 -23.69 -13.69 8.02
N ILE A 473 -23.38 -14.99 7.95
CA ILE A 473 -23.09 -15.66 6.68
C ILE A 473 -24.34 -15.59 5.79
N ASP A 474 -25.50 -15.95 6.33
CA ASP A 474 -26.75 -15.98 5.57
C ASP A 474 -27.16 -14.58 5.06
N GLU A 475 -26.96 -13.51 5.85
CA GLU A 475 -27.15 -12.13 5.41
C GLU A 475 -26.22 -11.73 4.24
N THR A 476 -24.96 -12.18 4.27
CA THR A 476 -24.03 -11.93 3.16
C THR A 476 -24.39 -12.74 1.92
N GLU A 477 -24.91 -13.95 2.10
CA GLU A 477 -25.36 -14.82 1.02
C GLU A 477 -26.62 -14.26 0.34
N GLU A 478 -27.59 -13.78 1.12
CA GLU A 478 -28.83 -13.16 0.61
C GLU A 478 -28.54 -11.96 -0.32
N MET A 479 -27.51 -11.19 0.00
CA MET A 479 -27.11 -10.02 -0.81
C MET A 479 -26.33 -10.38 -2.10
N LEU A 480 -25.62 -11.51 -2.12
CA LEU A 480 -24.68 -11.85 -3.21
C LEU A 480 -25.13 -13.05 -4.04
N THR A 481 -25.49 -14.18 -3.43
CA THR A 481 -25.64 -15.47 -4.12
C THR A 481 -26.74 -15.46 -5.17
N ASP A 482 -27.92 -14.93 -4.82
CA ASP A 482 -29.09 -14.85 -5.72
C ASP A 482 -29.13 -13.56 -6.52
N ASN A 483 -28.19 -12.64 -6.29
CA ASN A 483 -28.14 -11.38 -6.98
C ASN A 483 -27.79 -11.59 -8.46
N ARG A 484 -28.71 -11.20 -9.33
CA ARG A 484 -28.54 -11.30 -10.79
C ARG A 484 -27.24 -10.64 -11.27
N ILE A 485 -26.85 -9.49 -10.73
CA ILE A 485 -25.63 -8.77 -11.15
C ILE A 485 -24.39 -9.60 -10.78
N TRP A 486 -24.37 -10.18 -9.59
CA TRP A 486 -23.27 -11.02 -9.12
C TRP A 486 -23.12 -12.27 -9.99
N ILE A 487 -24.24 -12.94 -10.28
CA ILE A 487 -24.25 -14.12 -11.15
C ILE A 487 -23.79 -13.76 -12.57
N GLU A 488 -24.29 -12.68 -13.16
CA GLU A 488 -23.88 -12.24 -14.51
C GLU A 488 -22.38 -11.88 -14.58
N ARG A 489 -21.77 -11.41 -13.48
CA ARG A 489 -20.34 -11.05 -13.44
C ARG A 489 -19.40 -12.23 -13.19
N LEU A 490 -19.87 -13.33 -12.60
CA LEU A 490 -19.02 -14.46 -12.22
C LEU A 490 -19.27 -15.73 -13.03
N ARG A 491 -20.50 -15.96 -13.46
CA ARG A 491 -20.86 -17.20 -14.16
C ARG A 491 -20.19 -17.24 -15.53
N GLY A 492 -19.45 -18.31 -15.80
CA GLY A 492 -18.73 -18.48 -17.07
C GLY A 492 -17.47 -17.62 -17.22
N VAL A 493 -17.03 -16.94 -16.16
CA VAL A 493 -15.75 -16.23 -16.12
C VAL A 493 -14.69 -17.15 -15.50
N GLY A 494 -13.51 -17.22 -16.14
CA GLY A 494 -12.36 -17.94 -15.57
C GLY A 494 -12.53 -19.44 -15.48
N VAL A 495 -13.20 -20.05 -16.46
CA VAL A 495 -13.45 -21.49 -16.51
C VAL A 495 -12.12 -22.23 -16.62
N VAL A 496 -11.85 -23.10 -15.66
CA VAL A 496 -10.63 -23.94 -15.63
C VAL A 496 -11.04 -25.41 -15.68
N SER A 497 -10.53 -26.13 -16.68
CA SER A 497 -10.74 -27.57 -16.77
C SER A 497 -9.97 -28.32 -15.66
N ALA A 498 -10.48 -29.48 -15.24
CA ALA A 498 -9.81 -30.31 -14.24
C ALA A 498 -8.38 -30.71 -14.65
N ALA A 499 -8.15 -30.98 -15.94
CA ALA A 499 -6.83 -31.33 -16.45
C ALA A 499 -5.87 -30.13 -16.40
N ASP A 500 -6.33 -28.94 -16.77
CA ASP A 500 -5.50 -27.73 -16.74
C ASP A 500 -5.19 -27.29 -15.31
N ALA A 501 -6.16 -27.43 -14.38
CA ALA A 501 -5.95 -27.16 -12.96
C ALA A 501 -4.78 -28.00 -12.39
N LEU A 502 -4.71 -29.28 -12.76
CA LEU A 502 -3.61 -30.16 -12.35
C LEU A 502 -2.29 -29.79 -13.03
N ASN A 503 -2.30 -29.53 -14.33
CA ASN A 503 -1.10 -29.17 -15.09
C ASN A 503 -0.48 -27.84 -14.60
N LEU A 504 -1.32 -26.87 -14.23
CA LEU A 504 -0.92 -25.58 -13.66
C LEU A 504 -0.61 -25.65 -12.16
N SER A 505 -0.70 -26.84 -11.54
CA SER A 505 -0.47 -27.07 -10.11
C SER A 505 -1.37 -26.20 -9.21
N PHE A 506 -2.60 -25.93 -9.64
CA PHE A 506 -3.60 -25.27 -8.81
C PHE A 506 -4.01 -26.18 -7.66
N SER A 507 -4.33 -25.56 -6.52
CA SER A 507 -4.69 -26.24 -5.29
C SER A 507 -5.82 -25.51 -4.55
N GLY A 508 -6.41 -26.17 -3.56
CA GLY A 508 -7.47 -25.61 -2.73
C GLY A 508 -8.75 -25.34 -3.51
N VAL A 509 -9.36 -24.18 -3.28
CA VAL A 509 -10.62 -23.76 -3.89
C VAL A 509 -10.55 -23.72 -5.41
N MET A 510 -9.40 -23.36 -5.99
CA MET A 510 -9.22 -23.34 -7.46
C MET A 510 -9.37 -24.73 -8.08
N LEU A 511 -8.86 -25.76 -7.40
CA LEU A 511 -8.93 -27.15 -7.85
C LEU A 511 -10.28 -27.78 -7.52
N ARG A 512 -10.84 -27.51 -6.33
CA ARG A 512 -12.18 -27.96 -5.93
C ARG A 512 -13.27 -27.36 -6.81
N GLY A 513 -13.14 -26.10 -7.21
CA GLY A 513 -14.08 -25.43 -8.12
C GLY A 513 -14.19 -26.11 -9.49
N SER A 514 -13.08 -26.69 -9.98
CA SER A 514 -13.02 -27.43 -11.25
C SER A 514 -13.52 -28.89 -11.16
N GLY A 515 -14.06 -29.32 -10.02
CA GLY A 515 -14.68 -30.63 -9.86
C GLY A 515 -13.77 -31.74 -9.33
N ILE A 516 -12.53 -31.43 -8.92
CA ILE A 516 -11.63 -32.43 -8.32
C ILE A 516 -11.83 -32.44 -6.78
N PRO A 517 -12.29 -33.55 -6.18
CA PRO A 517 -12.50 -33.65 -4.73
C PRO A 517 -11.17 -33.91 -4.01
N TYR A 518 -10.33 -32.89 -3.88
CA TYR A 518 -9.05 -32.97 -3.16
C TYR A 518 -8.96 -31.92 -2.05
N ASP A 519 -8.74 -32.39 -0.82
CA ASP A 519 -8.46 -31.57 0.37
C ASP A 519 -7.46 -32.33 1.25
N ILE A 520 -6.37 -31.68 1.63
CA ILE A 520 -5.30 -32.30 2.41
C ILE A 520 -5.81 -32.69 3.80
N ARG A 521 -6.75 -31.95 4.39
CA ARG A 521 -7.29 -32.26 5.73
C ARG A 521 -8.01 -33.61 5.79
N LYS A 522 -8.50 -34.12 4.65
CA LYS A 522 -9.12 -35.45 4.54
C LYS A 522 -8.17 -36.49 3.98
N ASN A 523 -7.38 -36.12 2.97
CA ASN A 523 -6.52 -37.06 2.25
C ASN A 523 -5.21 -37.38 2.99
N GLN A 524 -4.63 -36.37 3.64
CA GLN A 524 -3.40 -36.45 4.44
C GLN A 524 -3.60 -35.67 5.74
N PRO A 525 -4.44 -36.20 6.65
CA PRO A 525 -4.84 -35.51 7.85
C PRO A 525 -3.64 -35.21 8.76
N TYR A 526 -3.70 -34.06 9.41
CA TYR A 526 -2.71 -33.59 10.38
C TYR A 526 -3.42 -33.06 11.64
N ASP A 527 -2.67 -32.91 12.72
CA ASP A 527 -3.18 -32.52 14.04
C ASP A 527 -4.43 -33.33 14.48
N ALA A 528 -5.60 -32.71 14.59
CA ALA A 528 -6.84 -33.34 15.05
C ALA A 528 -7.94 -33.40 13.97
N TYR A 529 -7.60 -33.18 12.68
CA TYR A 529 -8.58 -33.22 11.59
C TYR A 529 -9.25 -34.59 11.39
N ASP A 530 -8.60 -35.68 11.80
CA ASP A 530 -9.16 -37.03 11.80
C ASP A 530 -10.31 -37.24 12.79
N LYS A 531 -10.33 -36.45 13.87
CA LYS A 531 -11.28 -36.60 14.98
C LYS A 531 -12.54 -35.75 14.77
N VAL A 532 -12.54 -34.87 13.76
CA VAL A 532 -13.64 -33.94 13.47
C VAL A 532 -14.36 -34.29 12.17
N GLU A 533 -15.67 -34.15 12.20
CA GLU A 533 -16.56 -34.45 11.08
C GLU A 533 -16.93 -33.17 10.34
N PHE A 534 -16.54 -33.10 9.07
CA PHE A 534 -16.86 -32.02 8.15
C PHE A 534 -16.90 -32.54 6.72
N ASP A 535 -17.60 -31.82 5.86
CA ASP A 535 -17.75 -32.11 4.44
C ASP A 535 -16.93 -31.11 3.61
N VAL A 536 -16.53 -31.49 2.39
CA VAL A 536 -15.71 -30.66 1.51
C VAL A 536 -16.55 -30.24 0.31
N PRO A 537 -16.73 -28.93 0.04
CA PRO A 537 -17.50 -28.47 -1.11
C PRO A 537 -16.69 -28.62 -2.40
N VAL A 538 -17.35 -29.05 -3.48
CA VAL A 538 -16.74 -29.27 -4.79
C VAL A 538 -17.62 -28.63 -5.86
N GLY A 539 -17.02 -27.83 -6.73
CA GLY A 539 -17.69 -27.16 -7.85
C GLY A 539 -17.94 -28.12 -9.02
N THR A 540 -18.63 -27.64 -10.04
CA THR A 540 -19.00 -28.47 -11.22
C THR A 540 -18.48 -27.91 -12.53
N ASN A 541 -18.52 -26.59 -12.69
CA ASN A 541 -18.22 -25.89 -13.94
C ASN A 541 -16.80 -25.33 -13.97
N GLY A 542 -16.15 -25.12 -12.82
CA GLY A 542 -14.81 -24.53 -12.75
C GLY A 542 -14.76 -23.02 -12.91
N ASP A 543 -15.90 -22.33 -12.80
CA ASP A 543 -16.02 -20.88 -12.94
C ASP A 543 -15.80 -20.13 -11.61
N CYS A 544 -15.75 -18.80 -11.69
CA CYS A 544 -15.61 -17.93 -10.53
C CYS A 544 -16.77 -18.06 -9.53
N TYR A 545 -17.98 -18.37 -10.00
CA TYR A 545 -19.16 -18.50 -9.15
C TYR A 545 -19.12 -19.76 -8.30
N ASP A 546 -18.74 -20.91 -8.87
CA ASP A 546 -18.56 -22.16 -8.12
C ASP A 546 -17.46 -22.01 -7.04
N ARG A 547 -16.38 -21.28 -7.35
CA ARG A 547 -15.32 -20.97 -6.35
C ARG A 547 -15.82 -20.07 -5.23
N TYR A 548 -16.72 -19.14 -5.52
CA TYR A 548 -17.39 -18.33 -4.50
C TYR A 548 -18.26 -19.19 -3.59
N LEU A 549 -19.10 -20.06 -4.16
CA LEU A 549 -19.95 -20.99 -3.40
C LEU A 549 -19.12 -21.95 -2.54
N CYS A 550 -18.01 -22.47 -3.05
CA CYS A 550 -17.10 -23.30 -2.27
C CYS A 550 -16.58 -22.57 -1.02
N ARG A 551 -16.23 -21.28 -1.12
CA ARG A 551 -15.81 -20.47 0.04
C ARG A 551 -16.95 -20.23 1.03
N MET A 552 -18.16 -20.00 0.51
CA MET A 552 -19.35 -19.82 1.36
C MET A 552 -19.65 -21.08 2.17
N GLU A 553 -19.58 -22.25 1.54
CA GLU A 553 -19.74 -23.53 2.23
C GLU A 553 -18.57 -23.83 3.18
N GLU A 554 -17.33 -23.46 2.81
CA GLU A 554 -16.19 -23.59 3.73
C GLU A 554 -16.36 -22.77 5.01
N PHE A 555 -17.06 -21.64 5.03
CA PHE A 555 -17.42 -20.96 6.28
C PHE A 555 -18.30 -21.84 7.18
N ARG A 556 -19.33 -22.46 6.61
CA ARG A 556 -20.27 -23.33 7.34
C ARG A 556 -19.57 -24.56 7.90
N GLN A 557 -18.67 -25.16 7.12
CA GLN A 557 -17.89 -26.31 7.56
C GLN A 557 -16.86 -25.91 8.63
N SER A 558 -16.22 -24.75 8.51
CA SER A 558 -15.32 -24.22 9.54
C SER A 558 -16.05 -24.00 10.86
N LEU A 559 -17.26 -23.40 10.83
CA LEU A 559 -18.12 -23.25 12.01
C LEU A 559 -18.47 -24.61 12.64
N ARG A 560 -18.81 -25.62 11.83
CA ARG A 560 -19.09 -26.98 12.30
C ARG A 560 -17.87 -27.58 13.02
N ILE A 561 -16.66 -27.40 12.48
CA ILE A 561 -15.43 -27.86 13.12
C ILE A 561 -15.20 -27.12 14.45
N ILE A 562 -15.41 -25.80 14.49
CA ILE A 562 -15.26 -24.99 15.71
C ILE A 562 -16.18 -25.52 16.81
N HIS A 563 -17.47 -25.75 16.52
CA HIS A 563 -18.41 -26.31 17.50
C HIS A 563 -17.97 -27.69 18.03
N GLN A 564 -17.46 -28.56 17.16
CA GLN A 564 -16.95 -29.87 17.59
C GLN A 564 -15.69 -29.76 18.43
N CYS A 565 -14.75 -28.89 18.06
CA CYS A 565 -13.52 -28.65 18.82
C CYS A 565 -13.82 -28.09 20.22
N LEU A 566 -14.80 -27.20 20.35
CA LEU A 566 -15.24 -26.66 21.64
C LEU A 566 -15.83 -27.76 22.55
N ASN A 567 -16.65 -28.65 22.00
CA ASN A 567 -17.28 -29.74 22.76
C ASN A 567 -16.30 -30.86 23.14
N GLN A 568 -15.27 -31.12 22.31
CA GLN A 568 -14.33 -32.22 22.47
C GLN A 568 -12.98 -31.82 23.07
N MET A 569 -12.82 -30.57 23.53
CA MET A 569 -11.54 -30.04 23.99
C MET A 569 -10.98 -30.84 25.19
N PRO A 570 -9.84 -31.55 25.05
CA PRO A 570 -9.29 -32.32 26.15
C PRO A 570 -8.51 -31.43 27.13
N ALA A 571 -8.45 -31.85 28.40
CA ALA A 571 -7.50 -31.30 29.36
C ALA A 571 -6.10 -31.88 29.10
N GLY A 572 -5.04 -31.13 29.41
CA GLY A 572 -3.67 -31.60 29.26
C GLY A 572 -2.65 -30.48 29.03
N PRO A 573 -1.37 -30.83 28.83
CA PRO A 573 -0.35 -29.86 28.47
C PRO A 573 -0.54 -29.34 27.03
N VAL A 574 -0.17 -28.08 26.78
CA VAL A 574 -0.26 -27.44 25.45
C VAL A 574 1.05 -27.44 24.67
N ARG A 575 2.10 -28.00 25.27
CA ARG A 575 3.46 -28.07 24.70
C ARG A 575 4.08 -29.41 25.08
N VAL A 576 4.99 -29.89 24.24
CA VAL A 576 5.74 -31.12 24.48
C VAL A 576 6.52 -30.99 25.80
N GLU A 577 6.56 -32.06 26.60
CA GLU A 577 7.19 -32.06 27.93
C GLU A 577 8.73 -32.12 27.88
N ASP A 578 9.31 -32.31 26.69
CA ASP A 578 10.76 -32.26 26.48
C ASP A 578 11.28 -30.81 26.48
N TYR A 579 11.92 -30.43 27.58
CA TYR A 579 12.52 -29.10 27.77
C TYR A 579 13.75 -28.83 26.88
N LYS A 580 14.23 -29.80 26.11
CA LYS A 580 15.27 -29.57 25.09
C LYS A 580 14.72 -28.90 23.84
N ILE A 581 13.40 -28.93 23.64
CA ILE A 581 12.73 -28.40 22.44
C ILE A 581 11.78 -27.26 22.86
N ALA A 582 10.87 -27.55 23.79
CA ALA A 582 9.92 -26.57 24.31
C ALA A 582 10.48 -25.88 25.57
N PRO A 583 10.32 -24.55 25.73
CA PRO A 583 10.79 -23.90 26.94
C PRO A 583 10.01 -24.38 28.18
N PRO A 584 10.64 -24.52 29.35
CA PRO A 584 9.95 -24.89 30.58
C PRO A 584 9.01 -23.77 31.07
N PRO A 585 8.03 -24.08 31.94
CA PRO A 585 7.19 -23.06 32.57
C PRO A 585 8.02 -22.14 33.47
N ARG A 586 7.61 -20.86 33.59
CA ARG A 586 8.37 -19.84 34.33
C ARG A 586 8.53 -20.16 35.82
N ALA A 587 7.58 -20.88 36.42
CA ALA A 587 7.69 -21.36 37.80
C ALA A 587 8.85 -22.35 37.93
N ALA A 588 8.85 -23.42 37.14
CA ALA A 588 9.92 -24.43 37.15
C ALA A 588 11.29 -23.86 36.79
N MET A 589 11.37 -22.92 35.84
CA MET A 589 12.62 -22.24 35.47
C MET A 589 13.25 -21.45 36.64
N LYS A 590 12.46 -20.93 37.58
CA LYS A 590 12.97 -20.15 38.72
C LYS A 590 13.39 -21.03 39.90
N GLU A 591 12.85 -22.24 39.99
CA GLU A 591 13.11 -23.17 41.10
C GLU A 591 14.15 -24.25 40.74
N ASN A 592 14.05 -24.83 39.54
CA ASN A 592 14.90 -25.92 39.08
C ASN A 592 16.05 -25.40 38.19
N MET A 593 17.28 -25.77 38.56
CA MET A 593 18.49 -25.43 37.81
C MET A 593 18.49 -25.99 36.38
N GLU A 594 18.00 -27.22 36.16
CA GLU A 594 17.96 -27.83 34.82
C GLU A 594 17.03 -27.05 33.88
N ALA A 595 15.86 -26.67 34.38
CA ALA A 595 14.91 -25.85 33.64
C ALA A 595 15.51 -24.47 33.27
N LEU A 596 16.29 -23.87 34.17
CA LEU A 596 17.01 -22.63 33.88
C LEU A 596 18.06 -22.82 32.78
N ILE A 597 18.84 -23.90 32.83
CA ILE A 597 19.83 -24.23 31.79
C ILE A 597 19.16 -24.40 30.43
N HIS A 598 18.08 -25.20 30.38
CA HIS A 598 17.33 -25.42 29.14
C HIS A 598 16.73 -24.13 28.58
N HIS A 599 16.11 -23.31 29.44
CA HIS A 599 15.61 -22.00 29.04
C HIS A 599 16.73 -21.12 28.47
N PHE A 600 17.89 -21.05 29.14
CA PHE A 600 19.02 -20.25 28.68
C PHE A 600 19.55 -20.72 27.31
N LEU A 601 19.75 -22.03 27.12
CA LEU A 601 20.25 -22.59 25.86
C LEU A 601 19.26 -22.42 24.70
N LEU A 602 17.97 -22.67 24.92
CA LEU A 602 16.92 -22.54 23.89
C LEU A 602 16.82 -21.11 23.32
N TYR A 603 16.95 -20.08 24.15
CA TYR A 603 16.81 -18.69 23.71
C TYR A 603 18.13 -18.06 23.22
N THR A 604 19.29 -18.62 23.58
CA THR A 604 20.59 -18.12 23.12
C THR A 604 21.08 -18.84 21.86
N LYS A 605 21.07 -20.17 21.89
CA LYS A 605 21.51 -21.05 20.80
C LYS A 605 20.34 -21.50 19.94
N GLY A 606 19.31 -22.06 20.58
CA GLY A 606 18.22 -22.77 19.89
C GLY A 606 18.33 -24.27 20.11
N TYR A 607 17.34 -25.02 19.60
CA TYR A 607 17.41 -26.48 19.53
C TYR A 607 18.02 -26.91 18.19
N ALA A 608 18.89 -27.93 18.23
CA ALA A 608 19.43 -28.54 17.03
C ALA A 608 18.40 -29.49 16.42
N VAL A 609 18.15 -29.37 15.12
CA VAL A 609 17.26 -30.27 14.38
C VAL A 609 18.11 -31.33 13.68
N PRO A 610 17.75 -32.62 13.72
CA PRO A 610 18.49 -33.67 13.02
C PRO A 610 18.75 -33.33 11.54
N PRO A 611 19.88 -33.77 10.96
CA PRO A 611 20.15 -33.56 9.55
C PRO A 611 19.14 -34.35 8.71
N GLY A 612 18.53 -33.70 7.73
CA GLY A 612 17.48 -34.29 6.92
C GLY A 612 16.71 -33.26 6.10
N GLU A 613 15.86 -33.76 5.21
CA GLU A 613 15.03 -32.95 4.33
C GLU A 613 13.57 -33.36 4.51
N THR A 614 12.66 -32.39 4.56
CA THR A 614 11.22 -32.65 4.62
C THR A 614 10.48 -31.71 3.69
N TYR A 615 9.44 -32.23 3.07
CA TYR A 615 8.38 -31.43 2.48
C TYR A 615 7.11 -31.74 3.28
N SER A 616 6.64 -30.75 4.03
CA SER A 616 5.36 -30.83 4.75
C SER A 616 4.39 -29.85 4.14
N VAL A 617 3.14 -30.26 4.11
CA VAL A 617 2.08 -29.57 3.40
C VAL A 617 0.88 -29.45 4.31
N MET A 618 0.18 -28.34 4.19
CA MET A 618 -1.01 -28.02 4.96
C MET A 618 -2.04 -27.37 4.03
N GLU A 619 -3.34 -27.61 4.29
CA GLU A 619 -4.42 -26.94 3.55
C GLU A 619 -4.62 -25.53 4.12
N ALA A 620 -3.87 -24.55 3.63
CA ALA A 620 -4.17 -23.15 3.90
C ALA A 620 -5.54 -22.76 3.26
N PRO A 621 -6.20 -21.69 3.69
CA PRO A 621 -7.48 -21.27 3.11
C PRO A 621 -7.38 -20.90 1.61
N LYS A 622 -6.18 -20.51 1.18
CA LYS A 622 -5.85 -20.25 -0.24
C LYS A 622 -5.62 -21.53 -1.03
N GLY A 623 -5.19 -22.61 -0.38
CA GLY A 623 -4.90 -23.90 -0.97
C GLY A 623 -3.69 -24.58 -0.36
N GLU A 624 -2.97 -25.37 -1.16
CA GLU A 624 -1.84 -26.14 -0.70
C GLU A 624 -0.64 -25.23 -0.38
N MET A 625 -0.38 -25.02 0.91
CA MET A 625 0.83 -24.35 1.37
C MET A 625 1.85 -25.40 1.83
N GLY A 626 3.02 -25.39 1.20
CA GLY A 626 4.09 -26.33 1.50
C GLY A 626 5.34 -25.64 2.01
N VAL A 627 6.07 -26.31 2.90
CA VAL A 627 7.41 -25.90 3.33
C VAL A 627 8.38 -27.05 3.06
N PHE A 628 9.37 -26.77 2.22
CA PHE A 628 10.52 -27.62 1.99
C PHE A 628 11.67 -27.16 2.87
N LEU A 629 12.01 -27.95 3.89
CA LEU A 629 13.03 -27.60 4.87
C LEU A 629 14.19 -28.60 4.82
N VAL A 630 15.40 -28.07 4.71
CA VAL A 630 16.66 -28.81 4.76
C VAL A 630 17.40 -28.42 6.04
N SER A 631 17.73 -29.41 6.85
CA SER A 631 18.54 -29.28 8.06
C SER A 631 19.89 -29.96 7.86
N ASP A 632 20.98 -29.29 8.27
CA ASP A 632 22.35 -29.81 8.29
C ASP A 632 22.75 -30.41 9.65
N GLY A 633 21.80 -30.52 10.59
CA GLY A 633 22.08 -30.93 11.98
C GLY A 633 22.32 -29.77 12.93
N SER A 634 22.31 -28.52 12.44
CA SER A 634 22.52 -27.33 13.25
C SER A 634 21.22 -26.76 13.84
N GLU A 635 21.34 -25.66 14.59
CA GLU A 635 20.22 -24.91 15.20
C GLU A 635 19.53 -23.97 14.20
N ARG A 636 20.05 -23.88 12.97
CA ARG A 636 19.56 -23.02 11.90
C ARG A 636 19.14 -23.88 10.71
N PRO A 637 18.05 -23.54 10.00
CA PRO A 637 17.70 -24.23 8.76
C PRO A 637 18.76 -23.92 7.70
N TYR A 638 19.29 -24.95 7.06
CA TYR A 638 20.26 -24.81 5.97
C TYR A 638 19.60 -24.19 4.73
N ARG A 639 18.40 -24.68 4.40
CA ARG A 639 17.57 -24.14 3.34
C ARG A 639 16.11 -24.26 3.73
N CYS A 640 15.33 -23.22 3.44
CA CYS A 640 13.89 -23.22 3.60
C CYS A 640 13.28 -22.65 2.32
N HIS A 641 12.55 -23.48 1.59
CA HIS A 641 11.79 -23.06 0.42
C HIS A 641 10.30 -23.19 0.70
N ILE A 642 9.55 -22.14 0.38
CA ILE A 642 8.11 -22.10 0.63
C ILE A 642 7.39 -22.29 -0.70
N ARG A 643 6.40 -23.18 -0.75
CA ARG A 643 5.47 -23.33 -1.87
C ARG A 643 4.16 -22.64 -1.50
N ALA A 644 3.93 -21.46 -2.07
CA ALA A 644 2.71 -20.68 -1.86
C ALA A 644 1.69 -21.01 -2.95
N PRO A 645 0.41 -21.17 -2.59
CA PRO A 645 -0.65 -21.42 -3.56
C PRO A 645 -0.82 -20.25 -4.54
N GLY A 646 -0.81 -19.00 -4.06
CA GLY A 646 -1.02 -17.82 -4.89
C GLY A 646 0.04 -17.61 -5.98
N PHE A 647 1.27 -18.13 -5.79
CA PHE A 647 2.30 -18.08 -6.83
C PHE A 647 1.95 -18.96 -8.04
N ALA A 648 1.46 -20.18 -7.80
CA ALA A 648 1.00 -21.06 -8.87
C ALA A 648 -0.27 -20.51 -9.54
N HIS A 649 -1.22 -20.00 -8.74
CA HIS A 649 -2.44 -19.37 -9.26
C HIS A 649 -2.13 -18.20 -10.19
N LEU A 650 -1.25 -17.29 -9.78
CA LEU A 650 -0.84 -16.15 -10.60
C LEU A 650 -0.01 -16.55 -11.82
N GLY A 651 0.81 -17.60 -11.72
CA GLY A 651 1.52 -18.17 -12.86
C GLY A 651 0.57 -18.70 -13.95
N GLY A 652 -0.60 -19.19 -13.56
CA GLY A 652 -1.67 -19.61 -14.46
C GLY A 652 -2.58 -18.46 -14.95
N PHE A 653 -2.36 -17.22 -14.54
CA PHE A 653 -3.27 -16.11 -14.83
C PHE A 653 -3.45 -15.84 -16.33
N ASP A 654 -2.37 -15.90 -17.13
CA ASP A 654 -2.44 -15.71 -18.59
C ASP A 654 -3.36 -16.75 -19.26
N HIS A 655 -3.26 -18.01 -18.83
CA HIS A 655 -4.10 -19.09 -19.36
C HIS A 655 -5.57 -18.85 -19.04
N VAL A 656 -5.88 -18.40 -17.83
CA VAL A 656 -7.26 -18.20 -17.37
C VAL A 656 -7.87 -16.90 -17.90
N ALA A 657 -7.09 -15.84 -18.07
CA ALA A 657 -7.57 -14.51 -18.47
C ALA A 657 -7.76 -14.36 -20.00
N LYS A 658 -7.18 -15.25 -20.79
CA LYS A 658 -7.21 -15.16 -22.26
C LYS A 658 -8.63 -15.29 -22.81
N GLY A 659 -9.02 -14.36 -23.67
CA GLY A 659 -10.35 -14.30 -24.28
C GLY A 659 -11.42 -13.65 -23.41
N HIS A 660 -11.08 -13.23 -22.19
CA HIS A 660 -11.97 -12.47 -21.33
C HIS A 660 -11.80 -10.95 -21.52
N LEU A 661 -12.78 -10.20 -21.01
CA LEU A 661 -12.76 -8.74 -21.04
C LEU A 661 -11.88 -8.17 -19.91
N LEU A 662 -11.44 -6.92 -20.05
CA LEU A 662 -10.66 -6.23 -19.02
C LEU A 662 -11.35 -6.21 -17.64
N ALA A 663 -12.67 -6.06 -17.61
CA ALA A 663 -13.43 -6.05 -16.36
C ALA A 663 -13.44 -7.43 -15.67
N ASP A 664 -13.36 -8.51 -16.45
CA ASP A 664 -13.39 -9.88 -15.92
C ASP A 664 -12.05 -10.25 -15.29
N ALA A 665 -10.94 -9.69 -15.78
CA ALA A 665 -9.63 -9.85 -15.18
C ALA A 665 -9.60 -9.44 -13.69
N VAL A 666 -10.37 -8.42 -13.31
CA VAL A 666 -10.50 -7.98 -11.92
C VAL A 666 -11.21 -9.04 -11.06
N ALA A 667 -12.28 -9.65 -11.57
CA ALA A 667 -12.95 -10.76 -10.89
C ALA A 667 -12.03 -11.99 -10.78
N LEU A 668 -11.23 -12.28 -11.82
CA LEU A 668 -10.24 -13.36 -11.78
C LEU A 668 -9.21 -13.16 -10.67
N ILE A 669 -8.66 -11.96 -10.54
CA ILE A 669 -7.71 -11.61 -9.46
C ILE A 669 -8.34 -11.87 -8.09
N GLY A 670 -9.58 -11.39 -7.88
CA GLY A 670 -10.31 -11.61 -6.63
C GLY A 670 -10.59 -13.08 -6.33
N THR A 671 -10.97 -13.88 -7.33
CA THR A 671 -11.25 -15.31 -7.14
C THR A 671 -10.03 -16.17 -6.89
N MET A 672 -8.84 -15.77 -7.36
CA MET A 672 -7.58 -16.43 -7.04
C MET A 672 -7.08 -16.11 -5.63
N ASP A 673 -7.67 -15.10 -4.97
CA ASP A 673 -7.36 -14.71 -3.59
C ASP A 673 -5.86 -14.42 -3.38
N LEU A 674 -5.33 -13.51 -4.20
CA LEU A 674 -3.89 -13.21 -4.23
C LEU A 674 -3.48 -12.29 -3.07
N VAL A 675 -2.54 -12.77 -2.25
CA VAL A 675 -1.84 -11.96 -1.26
C VAL A 675 -0.36 -11.88 -1.64
N PHE A 676 0.11 -10.70 -2.01
CA PHE A 676 1.45 -10.56 -2.59
C PHE A 676 2.60 -10.87 -1.64
N GLY A 677 2.35 -10.90 -0.32
CA GLY A 677 3.34 -11.34 0.66
C GLY A 677 3.73 -12.81 0.53
N GLU A 678 2.82 -13.68 0.07
CA GLU A 678 3.14 -15.07 -0.22
C GLU A 678 3.57 -15.30 -1.68
N VAL A 679 3.26 -14.38 -2.61
CA VAL A 679 3.75 -14.49 -3.99
C VAL A 679 5.24 -14.12 -4.03
N ASP A 680 5.58 -12.97 -3.44
CA ASP A 680 6.91 -12.37 -3.45
C ASP A 680 7.66 -12.69 -2.15
N ARG A 681 8.57 -13.67 -2.18
CA ARG A 681 9.20 -14.20 -0.95
C ARG A 681 10.71 -14.16 -0.97
#